data_AF-A0A1M6CB65-F1
#
_entry.id   AF-A0A1M6CB65-F1
#
_cell.length_a   1.000
_cell.length_b   1.000
_cell.length_c   1.000
_cell.angle_alpha   90.00
_cell.angle_beta   90.00
_cell.angle_gamma   90.00
#
_symmetry.space_group_name_H-M   'P 1'
#
loop_
_entity.id
_entity.type
_entity.pdbx_description
1 polymer ?
#
loop_
_entity_poly.entity_id
_entity_poly.type
_entity_poly.pdbx_seq_one_letter_code
_entity_poly.pdbx_strand_id
1 'polypeptide(L)'
;MKENSGMIYDDAKKCVDEVISYIGKDICYAMTLALGKPVHFINELYSRAKKDPEIKLKIITALSLEIPKGNSELERRLMQPIVDRVFAGVPEFEYMIDFRAGTLPKNVEVFEFYSKAGTYLNNPVAQQHHLSSHYTHVVRDALALGTNVFGELIGYKEINGKTMYSMACNPDICLETVRLMSEMRANGQKIVIVGEANKKMPFMYGDAVVEAETYDMILQGPQFDYELFCPPKDSVALADHMIGINVSPLIKDGGTIQVGIGALGDAIVSGLIMRNEHNALYQEILEKAGIKKRYKELIARWGDTGTFEKGLYGSSEMFVDAFMQMYKSKILKRKVFESIPLMKLINAGKLAADNIPPDIIDQLIEIKALHRKLKAKDFAFLTEFGILKQGLSYENYTIIDGETCYSADMNDEKNRLEIRKLLGKELLKGTVILGAFFLGPKAFYQALNDMSEEERQLFAMSAVEKVNQLYGGEELRTLQRKDARFINTGMVASVFGAIASDQLENGQVVSGIGGQYNFVAMGHVLPDARIIIMIKSTKGSGQNLKSNIVFSYGHCSIPKHMRDIIVTEYGIADIRSKPEKQVIAEMINIADSRFQKQLVAQAKKAGKLPLDYEIPEEYRNNTPQKIHALLKPYQSHGLFPQFPFGTDLTEIDIALAGALKGMKGLAKGNRLKLAKGMLAELFRPTPKSVQHYLDRMKLAHPSSINEKIMRKIVVFALRNANVISASAPRPINVSSQVKG
;
A
#
# COMPACT_ATOMS: atom_id res chain seq x y z
N MET A 1 -23.88 20.06 -21.76
CA MET A 1 -23.36 18.92 -20.97
C MET A 1 -24.19 18.57 -19.75
N LYS A 2 -24.65 19.51 -18.88
CA LYS A 2 -25.48 19.10 -17.72
C LYS A 2 -26.79 18.39 -18.10
N GLU A 3 -27.37 18.69 -19.26
CA GLU A 3 -28.55 17.97 -19.79
C GLU A 3 -28.23 16.56 -20.32
N ASN A 4 -26.94 16.19 -20.42
CA ASN A 4 -26.45 14.94 -20.99
C ASN A 4 -25.43 14.22 -20.07
N SER A 5 -25.62 14.20 -18.75
CA SER A 5 -24.74 13.42 -17.87
C SER A 5 -24.89 11.91 -18.10
N GLY A 6 -23.83 11.14 -17.90
CA GLY A 6 -23.83 9.68 -18.05
C GLY A 6 -23.87 9.18 -19.49
N MET A 7 -23.47 10.01 -20.48
CA MET A 7 -23.43 9.58 -21.88
C MET A 7 -22.37 8.49 -22.10
N ILE A 8 -22.78 7.41 -22.76
CA ILE A 8 -21.87 6.30 -23.10
C ILE A 8 -21.27 6.51 -24.49
N TYR A 9 -19.95 6.40 -24.58
CA TYR A 9 -19.17 6.46 -25.81
C TYR A 9 -18.42 5.16 -26.04
N ASP A 10 -18.53 4.62 -27.24
CA ASP A 10 -17.71 3.50 -27.72
C ASP A 10 -16.45 3.98 -28.49
N ASP A 11 -16.22 5.29 -28.59
CA ASP A 11 -15.10 5.84 -29.36
C ASP A 11 -14.43 6.98 -28.60
N ALA A 12 -13.17 6.75 -28.20
CA ALA A 12 -12.36 7.74 -27.51
C ALA A 12 -12.17 9.02 -28.34
N LYS A 13 -12.15 8.91 -29.68
CA LYS A 13 -12.00 10.07 -30.58
C LYS A 13 -13.19 11.01 -30.46
N LYS A 14 -14.40 10.48 -30.57
CA LYS A 14 -15.65 11.25 -30.44
C LYS A 14 -15.76 11.90 -29.07
N CYS A 15 -15.45 11.14 -28.02
CA CYS A 15 -15.44 11.66 -26.65
C CYS A 15 -14.49 12.86 -26.53
N VAL A 16 -13.23 12.72 -26.95
CA VAL A 16 -12.23 13.80 -26.92
C VAL A 16 -12.63 14.99 -27.80
N ASP A 17 -13.22 14.74 -28.98
CA ASP A 17 -13.75 15.80 -29.86
C ASP A 17 -14.81 16.65 -29.16
N GLU A 18 -15.73 16.03 -28.43
CA GLU A 18 -16.75 16.76 -27.67
C GLU A 18 -16.16 17.51 -26.47
N VAL A 19 -15.19 16.93 -25.77
CA VAL A 19 -14.47 17.63 -24.69
C VAL A 19 -13.79 18.89 -25.23
N ILE A 20 -13.03 18.80 -26.32
CA ILE A 20 -12.34 19.95 -26.93
C ILE A 20 -13.36 20.98 -27.45
N SER A 21 -14.45 20.54 -28.07
CA SER A 21 -15.51 21.42 -28.57
C SER A 21 -16.14 22.25 -27.44
N TYR A 22 -16.37 21.63 -26.28
CA TYR A 22 -17.01 22.30 -25.15
C TYR A 22 -16.05 23.16 -24.32
N ILE A 23 -14.92 22.59 -23.90
CA ILE A 23 -13.91 23.26 -23.05
C ILE A 23 -13.15 24.32 -23.86
N GLY A 24 -12.80 24.00 -25.10
CA GLY A 24 -11.88 24.77 -25.93
C GLY A 24 -10.48 24.18 -25.95
N LYS A 25 -9.52 24.99 -26.39
CA LYS A 25 -8.12 24.57 -26.60
C LYS A 25 -7.19 24.79 -25.40
N ASP A 26 -7.70 25.27 -24.26
CA ASP A 26 -6.92 25.40 -23.02
C ASP A 26 -7.43 24.37 -22.01
N ILE A 27 -6.74 23.23 -21.96
CA ILE A 27 -7.18 22.04 -21.24
C ILE A 27 -6.19 21.77 -20.11
N CYS A 28 -6.69 21.87 -18.88
CA CYS A 28 -5.99 21.39 -17.70
C CYS A 28 -6.68 20.11 -17.23
N TYR A 29 -6.04 19.00 -17.55
CA TYR A 29 -6.55 17.66 -17.34
C TYR A 29 -5.92 17.05 -16.08
N ALA A 30 -6.73 16.86 -15.05
CA ALA A 30 -6.35 16.08 -13.88
C ALA A 30 -6.82 14.64 -14.02
N MET A 31 -6.01 13.69 -13.56
CA MET A 31 -6.40 12.28 -13.50
C MET A 31 -5.78 11.60 -12.29
N THR A 32 -6.43 10.53 -11.85
CA THR A 32 -6.00 9.74 -10.68
C THR A 32 -4.59 9.17 -10.81
N LEU A 33 -4.04 8.70 -9.70
CA LEU A 33 -2.72 8.07 -9.67
C LEU A 33 -2.74 6.60 -10.12
N ALA A 34 -1.55 6.08 -10.40
CA ALA A 34 -1.33 4.65 -10.64
C ALA A 34 -2.28 4.03 -11.69
N LEU A 35 -2.97 2.94 -11.34
CA LEU A 35 -3.81 2.14 -12.23
C LEU A 35 -5.12 2.86 -12.60
N GLY A 36 -5.63 3.76 -11.77
CA GLY A 36 -6.89 4.46 -11.99
C GLY A 36 -6.93 5.41 -13.19
N LYS A 37 -5.89 5.50 -14.01
CA LYS A 37 -5.84 6.43 -15.15
C LYS A 37 -6.65 5.90 -16.34
N PRO A 38 -7.50 6.72 -16.98
CA PRO A 38 -8.19 6.35 -18.21
C PRO A 38 -7.24 6.46 -19.42
N VAL A 39 -6.60 5.34 -19.77
CA VAL A 39 -5.45 5.32 -20.70
C VAL A 39 -5.84 5.73 -22.12
N HIS A 40 -6.99 5.27 -22.61
CA HIS A 40 -7.42 5.57 -23.98
C HIS A 40 -7.82 7.03 -24.12
N PHE A 41 -8.53 7.57 -23.12
CA PHE A 41 -8.89 8.99 -23.10
C PHE A 41 -7.66 9.89 -23.14
N ILE A 42 -6.69 9.69 -22.24
CA ILE A 42 -5.50 10.56 -22.19
C ILE A 42 -4.60 10.40 -23.42
N ASN A 43 -4.47 9.18 -23.97
CA ASN A 43 -3.69 8.99 -25.19
C ASN A 43 -4.31 9.72 -26.38
N GLU A 44 -5.64 9.65 -26.53
CA GLU A 44 -6.31 10.37 -27.62
C GLU A 44 -6.24 11.90 -27.42
N LEU A 45 -6.48 12.41 -26.21
CA LEU A 45 -6.35 13.84 -25.89
C LEU A 45 -4.92 14.34 -26.16
N TYR A 46 -3.90 13.59 -25.73
CA TYR A 46 -2.50 13.88 -26.01
C TYR A 46 -2.20 13.86 -27.51
N SER A 47 -2.74 12.88 -28.24
CA SER A 47 -2.59 12.79 -29.70
C SER A 47 -3.13 14.04 -30.41
N ARG A 48 -4.24 14.61 -29.93
CA ARG A 48 -4.76 15.89 -30.45
C ARG A 48 -3.83 17.05 -30.16
N ALA A 49 -3.37 17.20 -28.92
CA ALA A 49 -2.43 18.25 -28.55
C ALA A 49 -1.08 18.14 -29.29
N LYS A 50 -0.62 16.91 -29.57
CA LYS A 50 0.60 16.67 -30.36
C LYS A 50 0.45 17.08 -31.82
N LYS A 51 -0.75 17.00 -32.40
CA LYS A 51 -1.05 17.35 -33.80
C LYS A 51 -1.41 18.83 -33.98
N ASP A 52 -2.10 19.42 -33.02
CA ASP A 52 -2.53 20.81 -33.03
C ASP A 52 -1.84 21.61 -31.90
N PRO A 53 -0.80 22.42 -32.21
CA PRO A 53 -0.07 23.18 -31.21
C PRO A 53 -0.89 24.29 -30.54
N GLU A 54 -2.07 24.63 -31.08
CA GLU A 54 -2.99 25.58 -30.43
C GLU A 54 -3.68 24.98 -29.21
N ILE A 55 -3.70 23.64 -29.08
CA ILE A 55 -4.23 22.96 -27.89
C ILE A 55 -3.15 22.97 -26.81
N LYS A 56 -3.34 23.81 -25.78
CA LYS A 56 -2.51 23.82 -24.58
C LYS A 56 -3.03 22.75 -23.64
N LEU A 57 -2.19 21.75 -23.34
CA LEU A 57 -2.56 20.62 -22.49
C LEU A 57 -1.65 20.58 -21.26
N LYS A 58 -2.23 20.76 -20.08
CA LYS A 58 -1.58 20.46 -18.81
C LYS A 58 -2.12 19.14 -18.27
N ILE A 59 -1.23 18.24 -17.91
CA ILE A 59 -1.56 16.94 -17.31
C ILE A 59 -1.15 17.00 -15.84
N ILE A 60 -2.10 16.82 -14.92
CA ILE A 60 -1.87 16.78 -13.47
C ILE A 60 -2.19 15.37 -12.96
N THR A 61 -1.21 14.67 -12.42
CA THR A 61 -1.39 13.28 -11.96
C THR A 61 -0.35 12.87 -10.91
N ALA A 62 -0.24 11.57 -10.66
CA ALA A 62 0.85 10.94 -9.91
C ALA A 62 1.10 9.51 -10.37
N LEU A 63 2.32 9.04 -10.21
CA LEU A 63 2.74 7.65 -10.38
C LEU A 63 2.23 7.05 -11.69
N SER A 64 2.70 7.55 -12.83
CA SER A 64 2.46 6.92 -14.12
C SER A 64 3.12 5.54 -14.20
N LEU A 65 2.31 4.49 -14.34
CA LEU A 65 2.78 3.10 -14.38
C LEU A 65 3.32 2.77 -15.78
N GLU A 66 4.64 2.64 -15.88
CA GLU A 66 5.34 2.35 -17.14
C GLU A 66 5.75 0.88 -17.20
N ILE A 67 5.56 0.25 -18.37
CA ILE A 67 6.08 -1.09 -18.63
C ILE A 67 7.62 -1.04 -18.57
N PRO A 68 8.26 -1.89 -17.75
CA PRO A 68 9.69 -1.79 -17.51
C PRO A 68 10.50 -2.16 -18.76
N LYS A 69 11.47 -1.30 -19.11
CA LYS A 69 12.38 -1.49 -20.27
C LYS A 69 13.81 -1.77 -19.79
N GLY A 70 14.52 -2.65 -20.50
CA GLY A 70 15.94 -2.94 -20.22
C GLY A 70 16.86 -1.88 -20.86
N ASN A 71 17.83 -1.36 -20.10
CA ASN A 71 18.73 -0.29 -20.59
C ASN A 71 19.96 -0.81 -21.35
N SER A 72 20.25 -2.11 -21.24
CA SER A 72 21.32 -2.78 -21.99
C SER A 72 20.77 -4.00 -22.71
N GLU A 73 21.50 -4.52 -23.69
CA GLU A 73 21.10 -5.75 -24.39
C GLU A 73 20.89 -6.93 -23.42
N LEU A 74 21.78 -7.08 -22.43
CA LEU A 74 21.66 -8.13 -21.42
C LEU A 74 20.42 -7.95 -20.54
N GLU A 75 20.11 -6.71 -20.14
CA GLU A 75 18.88 -6.42 -19.41
C GLU A 75 17.64 -6.68 -20.26
N ARG A 76 17.65 -6.32 -21.55
CA ARG A 76 16.54 -6.59 -22.47
C ARG A 76 16.30 -8.09 -22.62
N ARG A 77 17.35 -8.90 -22.75
CA ARG A 77 17.25 -10.38 -22.82
C ARG A 77 16.63 -11.00 -21.55
N LEU A 78 16.91 -10.41 -20.38
CA LEU A 78 16.26 -10.81 -19.12
C LEU A 78 14.78 -10.36 -19.09
N MET A 79 14.54 -9.07 -19.33
CA MET A 79 13.27 -8.41 -19.08
C MET A 79 12.22 -8.71 -20.14
N GLN A 80 12.57 -8.80 -21.43
CA GLN A 80 11.57 -8.86 -22.52
C GLN A 80 10.60 -10.04 -22.35
N PRO A 81 11.04 -11.28 -22.09
CA PRO A 81 10.08 -12.38 -21.93
C PRO A 81 9.26 -12.31 -20.64
N ILE A 82 9.72 -11.56 -19.62
CA ILE A 82 8.91 -11.23 -18.44
C ILE A 82 7.85 -10.22 -18.85
N VAL A 83 8.23 -9.20 -19.61
CA VAL A 83 7.33 -8.16 -20.10
C VAL A 83 6.23 -8.76 -20.99
N ASP A 84 6.62 -9.58 -21.97
CA ASP A 84 5.70 -10.25 -22.89
C ASP A 84 4.71 -11.18 -22.16
N ARG A 85 5.09 -11.72 -20.99
CA ARG A 85 4.22 -12.58 -20.18
C ARG A 85 3.33 -11.80 -19.23
N VAL A 86 3.88 -10.80 -18.54
CA VAL A 86 3.23 -10.10 -17.41
C VAL A 86 2.40 -8.90 -17.87
N PHE A 87 2.84 -8.20 -18.92
CA PHE A 87 2.23 -6.95 -19.38
C PHE A 87 1.62 -7.05 -20.80
N ALA A 88 1.40 -8.27 -21.31
CA ALA A 88 0.69 -8.45 -22.57
C ALA A 88 -0.71 -7.84 -22.49
N GLY A 89 -1.07 -7.02 -23.48
CA GLY A 89 -2.39 -6.37 -23.56
C GLY A 89 -2.58 -5.17 -22.63
N VAL A 90 -1.53 -4.73 -21.91
CA VAL A 90 -1.55 -3.51 -21.10
C VAL A 90 -1.18 -2.32 -21.99
N PRO A 91 -2.01 -1.26 -22.09
CA PRO A 91 -1.69 -0.09 -22.88
C PRO A 91 -0.60 0.77 -22.20
N GLU A 92 0.22 1.45 -23.01
CA GLU A 92 1.21 2.43 -22.53
C GLU A 92 0.67 3.86 -22.61
N PHE A 93 1.19 4.75 -21.77
CA PHE A 93 0.90 6.19 -21.86
C PHE A 93 1.79 6.84 -22.93
N GLU A 94 1.19 7.31 -24.02
CA GLU A 94 1.94 7.92 -25.13
C GLU A 94 2.73 9.16 -24.71
N TYR A 95 2.12 10.00 -23.86
CA TYR A 95 2.80 11.19 -23.34
C TYR A 95 4.02 10.83 -22.49
N MET A 96 4.02 9.68 -21.79
CA MET A 96 5.18 9.22 -21.03
C MET A 96 6.29 8.70 -21.94
N ILE A 97 5.95 8.06 -23.06
CA ILE A 97 6.94 7.62 -24.05
C ILE A 97 7.72 8.84 -24.57
N ASP A 98 7.01 9.89 -24.99
CA ASP A 98 7.64 11.13 -25.46
C ASP A 98 8.35 11.89 -24.32
N PHE A 99 7.78 11.91 -23.12
CA PHE A 99 8.42 12.50 -21.94
C PHE A 99 9.77 11.86 -21.63
N ARG A 100 9.86 10.51 -21.65
CA ARG A 100 11.11 9.77 -21.44
C ARG A 100 12.11 9.96 -22.57
N ALA A 101 11.63 10.15 -23.80
CA ALA A 101 12.46 10.43 -24.97
C ALA A 101 12.93 11.90 -25.03
N GLY A 102 12.38 12.80 -24.21
CA GLY A 102 12.66 14.23 -24.27
C GLY A 102 12.03 14.91 -25.49
N THR A 103 10.97 14.31 -26.06
CA THR A 103 10.27 14.74 -27.29
C THR A 103 8.86 15.23 -27.01
N LEU A 104 8.52 15.53 -25.76
CA LEU A 104 7.22 16.09 -25.39
C LEU A 104 6.98 17.42 -26.15
N PRO A 105 5.81 17.62 -26.78
CA PRO A 105 5.48 18.88 -27.46
C PRO A 105 5.51 20.08 -26.51
N LYS A 106 5.90 21.25 -27.01
CA LYS A 106 6.04 22.48 -26.19
C LYS A 106 4.73 22.99 -25.58
N ASN A 107 3.60 22.62 -26.18
CA ASN A 107 2.25 22.95 -25.73
C ASN A 107 1.70 21.91 -24.72
N VAL A 108 2.49 20.91 -24.34
CA VAL A 108 2.12 19.89 -23.35
C VAL A 108 3.02 19.99 -22.13
N GLU A 109 2.42 20.10 -20.96
CA GLU A 109 3.11 20.11 -19.66
C GLU A 109 2.61 18.98 -18.78
N VAL A 110 3.50 18.30 -18.07
CA VAL A 110 3.16 17.21 -17.14
C VAL A 110 3.61 17.60 -15.74
N PHE A 111 2.69 17.51 -14.79
CA PHE A 111 2.88 17.80 -13.37
C PHE A 111 2.55 16.56 -12.55
N GLU A 112 3.48 16.13 -11.69
CA GLU A 112 3.28 14.99 -10.80
C GLU A 112 3.50 15.36 -9.33
N PHE A 113 2.54 15.02 -8.46
CA PHE A 113 2.68 15.21 -7.01
C PHE A 113 3.31 14.01 -6.29
N TYR A 114 3.35 12.86 -6.96
CA TYR A 114 4.02 11.66 -6.47
C TYR A 114 4.56 10.84 -7.65
N SER A 115 5.74 10.25 -7.50
CA SER A 115 6.42 9.49 -8.54
C SER A 115 7.09 8.24 -7.98
N LYS A 116 7.45 7.30 -8.87
CA LYS A 116 8.22 6.11 -8.48
C LYS A 116 9.58 6.54 -7.94
N ALA A 117 9.91 6.10 -6.72
CA ALA A 117 11.10 6.53 -6.00
C ALA A 117 12.39 6.47 -6.85
N GLY A 118 13.04 7.61 -7.01
CA GLY A 118 14.35 7.78 -7.65
C GLY A 118 14.34 7.85 -9.17
N THR A 119 13.20 7.68 -9.85
CA THR A 119 13.16 7.61 -11.33
C THR A 119 13.42 8.95 -12.00
N TYR A 120 13.15 10.07 -11.32
CA TYR A 120 13.28 11.42 -11.86
C TYR A 120 14.45 12.22 -11.30
N LEU A 121 15.34 11.61 -10.52
CA LEU A 121 16.46 12.35 -9.90
C LEU A 121 17.28 13.13 -10.94
N ASN A 122 17.50 12.54 -12.12
CA ASN A 122 18.29 13.17 -13.19
C ASN A 122 17.44 13.77 -14.32
N ASN A 123 16.16 14.10 -14.07
CA ASN A 123 15.27 14.73 -15.05
C ASN A 123 14.89 16.15 -14.57
N PRO A 124 15.49 17.21 -15.14
CA PRO A 124 15.21 18.59 -14.73
C PRO A 124 13.74 19.01 -14.86
N VAL A 125 13.07 18.59 -15.94
CA VAL A 125 11.66 18.95 -16.19
C VAL A 125 10.76 18.35 -15.11
N ALA A 126 10.95 17.06 -14.80
CA ALA A 126 10.22 16.40 -13.70
C ALA A 126 10.45 17.08 -12.35
N GLN A 127 11.68 17.52 -12.06
CA GLN A 127 12.01 18.20 -10.81
C GLN A 127 11.36 19.59 -10.74
N GLN A 128 11.32 20.32 -11.85
CA GLN A 128 10.69 21.64 -11.95
C GLN A 128 9.16 21.57 -11.87
N HIS A 129 8.56 20.51 -12.39
CA HIS A 129 7.11 20.32 -12.46
C HIS A 129 6.55 19.44 -11.33
N HIS A 130 7.35 19.15 -10.30
CA HIS A 130 6.87 18.42 -9.14
C HIS A 130 5.91 19.30 -8.32
N LEU A 131 4.72 18.78 -8.02
CA LEU A 131 3.75 19.44 -7.15
C LEU A 131 3.92 18.96 -5.71
N SER A 132 4.52 19.79 -4.86
CA SER A 132 4.64 19.49 -3.44
C SER A 132 3.31 19.68 -2.72
N SER A 133 2.46 18.66 -2.78
CA SER A 133 1.17 18.63 -2.10
C SER A 133 1.03 17.41 -1.18
N HIS A 134 0.38 17.60 -0.04
CA HIS A 134 -0.13 16.47 0.75
C HIS A 134 -1.30 15.84 0.02
N TYR A 135 -1.46 14.53 0.16
CA TYR A 135 -2.45 13.82 -0.65
C TYR A 135 -3.89 14.30 -0.41
N THR A 136 -4.21 14.69 0.82
CA THR A 136 -5.50 15.28 1.21
C THR A 136 -5.75 16.71 0.70
N HIS A 137 -4.78 17.32 0.02
CA HIS A 137 -4.89 18.68 -0.53
C HIS A 137 -4.69 18.74 -2.04
N VAL A 138 -4.42 17.60 -2.67
CA VAL A 138 -4.05 17.56 -4.09
C VAL A 138 -5.17 18.09 -4.98
N VAL A 139 -6.44 17.83 -4.63
CA VAL A 139 -7.59 18.33 -5.38
C VAL A 139 -7.62 19.86 -5.36
N ARG A 140 -7.49 20.47 -4.18
CA ARG A 140 -7.37 21.93 -4.02
C ARG A 140 -6.27 22.50 -4.92
N ASP A 141 -5.08 21.92 -4.88
CA ASP A 141 -3.93 22.43 -5.62
C ASP A 141 -4.07 22.22 -7.13
N ALA A 142 -4.65 21.10 -7.57
CA ALA A 142 -4.95 20.85 -8.98
C ALA A 142 -6.00 21.85 -9.52
N LEU A 143 -7.08 22.10 -8.78
CA LEU A 143 -8.10 23.08 -9.17
C LEU A 143 -7.52 24.50 -9.21
N ALA A 144 -6.64 24.85 -8.28
CA ALA A 144 -5.92 26.14 -8.30
C ALA A 144 -4.97 26.29 -9.51
N LEU A 145 -4.47 25.18 -10.07
CA LEU A 145 -3.71 25.16 -11.33
C LEU A 145 -4.60 25.25 -12.59
N GLY A 146 -5.92 25.23 -12.41
CA GLY A 146 -6.89 25.48 -13.47
C GLY A 146 -7.58 24.24 -14.02
N THR A 147 -7.56 23.10 -13.30
CA THR A 147 -8.24 21.87 -13.73
C THR A 147 -9.66 22.14 -14.21
N ASN A 148 -9.94 21.77 -15.46
CA ASN A 148 -11.24 21.89 -16.09
C ASN A 148 -11.71 20.56 -16.72
N VAL A 149 -10.84 19.56 -16.82
CA VAL A 149 -11.21 18.20 -17.19
C VAL A 149 -10.66 17.23 -16.15
N PHE A 150 -11.48 16.29 -15.69
CA PHE A 150 -11.07 15.22 -14.79
C PHE A 150 -11.38 13.85 -15.40
N GLY A 151 -10.51 12.87 -15.19
CA GLY A 151 -10.71 11.52 -15.69
C GLY A 151 -10.22 10.41 -14.77
N GLU A 152 -10.97 9.30 -14.77
CA GLU A 152 -10.66 8.09 -14.00
C GLU A 152 -11.07 6.79 -14.73
N LEU A 153 -10.39 5.70 -14.38
CA LEU A 153 -10.68 4.32 -14.79
C LEU A 153 -11.62 3.70 -13.77
N ILE A 154 -12.73 3.14 -14.24
CA ILE A 154 -13.83 2.65 -13.41
C ILE A 154 -14.18 1.19 -13.74
N GLY A 155 -14.70 0.48 -12.76
CA GLY A 155 -15.37 -0.81 -12.94
C GLY A 155 -16.88 -0.60 -13.09
N TYR A 156 -17.58 -1.60 -13.62
CA TYR A 156 -19.05 -1.55 -13.74
C TYR A 156 -19.68 -2.94 -13.71
N LYS A 157 -20.94 -3.00 -13.26
CA LYS A 157 -21.72 -4.23 -13.12
C LYS A 157 -23.21 -3.93 -13.17
N GLU A 158 -24.01 -4.89 -13.61
CA GLU A 158 -25.47 -4.86 -13.44
C GLU A 158 -25.86 -5.22 -12.00
N ILE A 159 -26.62 -4.34 -11.33
CA ILE A 159 -27.19 -4.57 -10.00
C ILE A 159 -28.68 -4.24 -10.06
N ASN A 160 -29.54 -5.21 -9.74
CA ASN A 160 -31.00 -5.06 -9.77
C ASN A 160 -31.55 -4.51 -11.12
N GLY A 161 -30.92 -4.88 -12.24
CA GLY A 161 -31.33 -4.45 -13.59
C GLY A 161 -30.91 -3.01 -13.97
N LYS A 162 -30.05 -2.37 -13.17
CA LYS A 162 -29.42 -1.08 -13.47
C LYS A 162 -27.90 -1.27 -13.56
N THR A 163 -27.27 -0.70 -14.58
CA THR A 163 -25.81 -0.59 -14.64
C THR A 163 -25.33 0.35 -13.55
N MET A 164 -24.52 -0.17 -12.63
CA MET A 164 -23.84 0.60 -11.59
C MET A 164 -22.35 0.67 -11.90
N TYR A 165 -21.72 1.76 -11.50
CA TYR A 165 -20.29 1.99 -11.66
C TYR A 165 -19.59 1.97 -10.30
N SER A 166 -18.30 1.70 -10.33
CA SER A 166 -17.43 1.75 -9.16
C SER A 166 -16.14 2.46 -9.53
N MET A 167 -15.74 3.46 -8.75
CA MET A 167 -14.40 4.06 -8.77
C MET A 167 -13.30 3.03 -8.43
N ALA A 168 -13.71 1.81 -8.02
CA ALA A 168 -12.93 0.60 -7.97
C ALA A 168 -11.60 0.76 -7.23
N CYS A 169 -10.50 0.82 -7.99
CA CYS A 169 -9.15 0.89 -7.45
C CYS A 169 -8.73 2.26 -6.97
N ASN A 170 -9.46 3.34 -7.25
CA ASN A 170 -9.01 4.71 -7.02
C ASN A 170 -10.15 5.71 -6.71
N PRO A 171 -11.01 5.52 -5.68
CA PRO A 171 -11.89 6.61 -5.21
C PRO A 171 -11.14 7.79 -4.56
N ASP A 172 -9.86 7.59 -4.21
CA ASP A 172 -8.96 8.53 -3.53
C ASP A 172 -9.30 10.02 -3.61
N ILE A 173 -9.14 10.64 -4.78
CA ILE A 173 -9.37 12.05 -5.05
C ILE A 173 -10.68 12.28 -5.80
N CYS A 174 -11.31 11.20 -6.29
CA CYS A 174 -12.42 11.26 -7.23
C CYS A 174 -13.66 11.86 -6.60
N LEU A 175 -14.06 11.39 -5.40
CA LEU A 175 -15.27 11.89 -4.72
C LEU A 175 -15.16 13.40 -4.43
N GLU A 176 -14.01 13.84 -3.93
CA GLU A 176 -13.77 15.27 -3.68
C GLU A 176 -13.71 16.07 -4.98
N THR A 177 -13.04 15.55 -6.01
CA THR A 177 -12.92 16.22 -7.32
C THR A 177 -14.29 16.38 -7.99
N VAL A 178 -15.11 15.33 -8.02
CA VAL A 178 -16.47 15.37 -8.57
C VAL A 178 -17.32 16.40 -7.83
N ARG A 179 -17.26 16.42 -6.50
CA ARG A 179 -18.00 17.40 -5.68
C ARG A 179 -17.58 18.83 -6.01
N LEU A 180 -16.29 19.14 -5.94
CA LEU A 180 -15.77 20.49 -6.14
C LEU A 180 -15.93 20.97 -7.59
N MET A 181 -15.72 20.09 -8.59
CA MET A 181 -15.97 20.44 -9.99
C MET A 181 -17.46 20.63 -10.29
N SER A 182 -18.35 19.92 -9.59
CA SER A 182 -19.79 20.18 -9.69
C SER A 182 -20.16 21.56 -9.14
N GLU A 183 -19.53 22.01 -8.06
CA GLU A 183 -19.66 23.37 -7.53
C GLU A 183 -19.13 24.42 -8.53
N MET A 184 -17.96 24.16 -9.14
CA MET A 184 -17.41 25.00 -10.22
C MET A 184 -18.39 25.15 -11.40
N ARG A 185 -19.00 24.04 -11.82
CA ARG A 185 -20.02 24.03 -12.87
C ARG A 185 -21.24 24.86 -12.48
N ALA A 186 -21.71 24.73 -11.24
CA ALA A 186 -22.82 25.52 -10.72
C ALA A 186 -22.52 27.04 -10.74
N ASN A 187 -21.25 27.42 -10.61
CA ASN A 187 -20.77 28.79 -10.73
C ASN A 187 -20.48 29.23 -12.19
N GLY A 188 -20.91 28.46 -13.18
CA GLY A 188 -20.82 28.81 -14.60
C GLY A 188 -19.49 28.45 -15.27
N GLN A 189 -18.58 27.75 -14.57
CA GLN A 189 -17.33 27.29 -15.18
C GLN A 189 -17.57 26.08 -16.08
N LYS A 190 -16.87 26.05 -17.21
CA LYS A 190 -16.89 24.90 -18.12
C LYS A 190 -15.98 23.81 -17.57
N ILE A 191 -16.56 22.67 -17.21
CA ILE A 191 -15.83 21.51 -16.73
C ILE A 191 -16.37 20.22 -17.34
N VAL A 192 -15.53 19.18 -17.42
CA VAL A 192 -15.92 17.82 -17.86
C VAL A 192 -15.33 16.76 -16.92
N ILE A 193 -16.14 15.75 -16.59
CA ILE A 193 -15.77 14.57 -15.79
C ILE A 193 -15.96 13.33 -16.67
N VAL A 194 -14.88 12.55 -16.87
CA VAL A 194 -14.85 11.40 -17.78
C VAL A 194 -14.52 10.10 -17.04
N GLY A 195 -15.32 9.06 -17.25
CA GLY A 195 -15.01 7.70 -16.81
C GLY A 195 -14.54 6.83 -17.98
N GLU A 196 -13.52 6.00 -17.80
CA GLU A 196 -13.18 4.90 -18.73
C GLU A 196 -13.51 3.57 -18.06
N ALA A 197 -14.54 2.88 -18.55
CA ALA A 197 -15.07 1.67 -17.94
C ALA A 197 -14.38 0.40 -18.47
N ASN A 198 -13.81 -0.39 -17.56
CA ASN A 198 -13.11 -1.64 -17.87
C ASN A 198 -13.69 -2.79 -17.01
N LYS A 199 -14.23 -3.84 -17.64
CA LYS A 199 -14.84 -4.99 -16.94
C LYS A 199 -13.87 -5.84 -16.13
N LYS A 200 -12.56 -5.79 -16.44
CA LYS A 200 -11.54 -6.54 -15.70
C LYS A 200 -11.19 -5.87 -14.36
N MET A 201 -11.51 -4.58 -14.21
CA MET A 201 -11.37 -3.86 -12.96
C MET A 201 -12.34 -4.42 -11.90
N PRO A 202 -11.87 -4.79 -10.70
CA PRO A 202 -12.77 -5.24 -9.65
C PRO A 202 -13.80 -4.19 -9.29
N PHE A 203 -15.09 -4.57 -9.33
CA PHE A 203 -16.16 -3.73 -8.79
C PHE A 203 -16.08 -3.73 -7.26
N MET A 204 -15.80 -2.58 -6.66
CA MET A 204 -15.55 -2.44 -5.22
C MET A 204 -16.61 -1.58 -4.54
N TYR A 205 -16.86 -1.88 -3.26
CA TYR A 205 -17.92 -1.31 -2.45
C TYR A 205 -17.42 -0.19 -1.52
N GLY A 206 -18.31 0.33 -0.68
CA GLY A 206 -18.08 1.52 0.13
C GLY A 206 -18.57 2.76 -0.59
N ASP A 207 -17.85 3.86 -0.42
CA ASP A 207 -18.19 5.14 -1.07
C ASP A 207 -17.79 5.16 -2.55
N ALA A 208 -17.13 4.10 -3.04
CA ALA A 208 -16.70 3.97 -4.44
C ALA A 208 -17.85 3.65 -5.42
N VAL A 209 -19.01 3.18 -4.95
CA VAL A 209 -20.15 2.84 -5.81
C VAL A 209 -20.90 4.10 -6.21
N VAL A 210 -21.06 4.31 -7.51
CA VAL A 210 -21.64 5.53 -8.08
C VAL A 210 -22.57 5.23 -9.25
N GLU A 211 -23.44 6.19 -9.56
CA GLU A 211 -24.33 6.13 -10.73
C GLU A 211 -23.67 6.78 -11.96
N ALA A 212 -24.24 6.53 -13.14
CA ALA A 212 -23.72 7.03 -14.41
C ALA A 212 -23.61 8.56 -14.44
N GLU A 213 -24.56 9.23 -13.80
CA GLU A 213 -24.73 10.69 -13.72
C GLU A 213 -23.60 11.40 -12.96
N THR A 214 -22.76 10.63 -12.24
CA THR A 214 -21.52 11.11 -11.63
C THR A 214 -20.54 11.63 -12.70
N TYR A 215 -20.60 11.05 -13.89
CA TYR A 215 -19.75 11.40 -15.04
C TYR A 215 -20.56 12.18 -16.07
N ASP A 216 -19.90 13.06 -16.83
CA ASP A 216 -20.51 13.63 -18.04
C ASP A 216 -20.46 12.63 -19.18
N MET A 217 -19.34 11.92 -19.30
CA MET A 217 -19.06 10.98 -20.38
C MET A 217 -18.40 9.71 -19.84
N ILE A 218 -18.79 8.56 -20.36
CA ILE A 218 -18.24 7.26 -20.00
C ILE A 218 -17.80 6.54 -21.27
N LEU A 219 -16.50 6.24 -21.39
CA LEU A 219 -15.98 5.34 -22.41
C LEU A 219 -16.29 3.90 -22.00
N GLN A 220 -17.11 3.20 -22.78
CA GLN A 220 -17.51 1.83 -22.49
C GLN A 220 -17.68 1.02 -23.77
N GLY A 221 -17.11 -0.20 -23.79
CA GLY A 221 -17.11 -1.08 -24.95
C GLY A 221 -15.96 -2.09 -24.90
N PRO A 222 -15.99 -3.15 -25.74
CA PRO A 222 -15.01 -4.24 -25.70
C PRO A 222 -13.53 -3.80 -25.82
N GLN A 223 -13.28 -2.70 -26.53
CA GLN A 223 -11.96 -2.08 -26.72
C GLN A 223 -11.38 -1.48 -25.44
N PHE A 224 -12.21 -1.18 -24.44
CA PHE A 224 -11.78 -0.68 -23.14
C PHE A 224 -11.58 -1.79 -22.10
N ASP A 225 -11.85 -3.05 -22.44
CA ASP A 225 -11.62 -4.24 -21.60
C ASP A 225 -10.18 -4.79 -21.72
N TYR A 226 -9.18 -3.90 -21.75
CA TYR A 226 -7.76 -4.23 -21.83
C TYR A 226 -7.21 -4.80 -20.51
N GLU A 227 -6.05 -5.46 -20.55
CA GLU A 227 -5.42 -6.02 -19.34
C GLU A 227 -4.95 -4.91 -18.38
N LEU A 228 -5.17 -5.12 -17.08
CA LEU A 228 -4.77 -4.17 -16.05
C LEU A 228 -3.27 -4.22 -15.80
N PHE A 229 -2.65 -3.06 -15.51
CA PHE A 229 -1.26 -3.01 -15.09
C PHE A 229 -1.09 -3.64 -13.69
N CYS A 230 -0.47 -4.81 -13.65
CA CYS A 230 -0.22 -5.55 -12.41
C CYS A 230 1.30 -5.70 -12.18
N PRO A 231 1.93 -4.89 -11.29
CA PRO A 231 3.36 -5.03 -11.04
C PRO A 231 3.71 -6.35 -10.34
N PRO A 232 4.80 -7.02 -10.72
CA PRO A 232 5.31 -8.15 -9.97
C PRO A 232 5.83 -7.71 -8.60
N LYS A 233 5.80 -8.64 -7.64
CA LYS A 233 6.28 -8.37 -6.27
C LYS A 233 7.80 -8.19 -6.21
N ASP A 234 8.23 -7.31 -5.30
CA ASP A 234 9.62 -7.17 -4.92
C ASP A 234 10.06 -8.31 -4.00
N SER A 235 11.36 -8.63 -4.04
CA SER A 235 11.96 -9.58 -3.12
C SER A 235 12.13 -8.98 -1.71
N VAL A 236 11.79 -9.73 -0.68
CA VAL A 236 12.02 -9.39 0.72
C VAL A 236 13.40 -9.89 1.17
N ALA A 237 14.26 -8.97 1.64
CA ALA A 237 15.57 -9.33 2.18
C ALA A 237 15.46 -9.77 3.65
N LEU A 238 16.45 -10.52 4.16
CA LEU A 238 16.48 -10.92 5.58
C LEU A 238 16.47 -9.73 6.55
N ALA A 239 17.11 -8.62 6.19
CA ALA A 239 17.05 -7.39 6.99
C ALA A 239 15.61 -6.82 7.05
N ASP A 240 14.86 -6.92 5.95
CA ASP A 240 13.48 -6.45 5.88
C ASP A 240 12.56 -7.37 6.71
N HIS A 241 12.76 -8.69 6.62
CA HIS A 241 12.12 -9.67 7.52
C HIS A 241 12.39 -9.35 9.00
N MET A 242 13.63 -8.99 9.35
CA MET A 242 13.96 -8.60 10.72
C MET A 242 13.25 -7.30 11.16
N ILE A 243 13.07 -6.33 10.26
CA ILE A 243 12.21 -5.16 10.52
C ILE A 243 10.77 -5.63 10.80
N GLY A 244 10.23 -6.53 9.98
CA GLY A 244 8.91 -7.12 10.20
C GLY A 244 8.76 -7.79 11.57
N ILE A 245 9.77 -8.55 12.02
CA ILE A 245 9.82 -9.18 13.34
C ILE A 245 9.95 -8.15 14.48
N ASN A 246 10.65 -7.03 14.28
CA ASN A 246 10.71 -5.95 15.27
C ASN A 246 9.38 -5.17 15.36
N VAL A 247 8.63 -5.05 14.25
CA VAL A 247 7.34 -4.35 14.21
C VAL A 247 6.19 -5.21 14.74
N SER A 248 6.17 -6.51 14.43
CA SER A 248 5.05 -7.41 14.77
C SER A 248 4.64 -7.45 16.26
N PRO A 249 5.52 -7.32 17.26
CA PRO A 249 5.10 -7.27 18.66
C PRO A 249 4.47 -5.93 19.07
N LEU A 250 4.58 -4.89 18.24
CA LEU A 250 3.95 -3.57 18.49
C LEU A 250 2.49 -3.54 18.04
N ILE A 251 2.03 -4.56 17.31
CA ILE A 251 0.66 -4.66 16.82
C ILE A 251 -0.18 -5.38 17.87
N LYS A 252 -1.29 -4.78 18.29
CA LYS A 252 -2.14 -5.33 19.34
C LYS A 252 -3.33 -6.07 18.74
N ASP A 253 -3.68 -7.24 19.29
CA ASP A 253 -4.89 -7.95 18.86
C ASP A 253 -6.15 -7.12 19.16
N GLY A 254 -7.14 -7.21 18.26
CA GLY A 254 -8.30 -6.33 18.31
C GLY A 254 -7.99 -4.88 17.96
N GLY A 255 -6.84 -4.58 17.34
CA GLY A 255 -6.39 -3.24 16.96
C GLY A 255 -6.62 -2.88 15.48
N THR A 256 -6.12 -1.71 15.09
CA THR A 256 -6.21 -1.17 13.72
C THR A 256 -4.81 -1.11 13.09
N ILE A 257 -4.70 -1.47 11.82
CA ILE A 257 -3.42 -1.44 11.12
C ILE A 257 -3.51 -0.63 9.82
N GLN A 258 -2.50 0.22 9.62
CA GLN A 258 -2.15 0.78 8.33
C GLN A 258 -0.75 0.28 7.98
N VAL A 259 -0.58 -0.22 6.77
CA VAL A 259 0.73 -0.64 6.26
C VAL A 259 0.89 -0.14 4.83
N GLY A 260 2.10 0.35 4.53
CA GLY A 260 2.47 0.74 3.17
C GLY A 260 2.79 -0.44 2.26
N ILE A 261 3.46 -0.16 1.15
CA ILE A 261 3.71 -1.13 0.07
C ILE A 261 5.13 -1.66 0.01
N GLY A 262 5.31 -2.64 -0.89
CA GLY A 262 6.60 -3.20 -1.27
C GLY A 262 7.15 -4.15 -0.23
N ALA A 263 8.43 -4.46 -0.36
CA ALA A 263 9.10 -5.50 0.42
C ALA A 263 8.96 -5.33 1.95
N LEU A 264 8.92 -4.10 2.47
CA LEU A 264 8.76 -3.85 3.91
C LEU A 264 7.32 -4.12 4.40
N GLY A 265 6.30 -3.76 3.61
CA GLY A 265 4.91 -4.11 3.92
C GLY A 265 4.72 -5.62 3.94
N ASP A 266 5.26 -6.31 2.94
CA ASP A 266 5.23 -7.77 2.87
C ASP A 266 5.98 -8.43 4.04
N ALA A 267 7.11 -7.85 4.47
CA ALA A 267 7.87 -8.34 5.62
C ALA A 267 7.08 -8.24 6.95
N ILE A 268 6.38 -7.12 7.18
CA ILE A 268 5.53 -6.96 8.37
C ILE A 268 4.46 -8.04 8.38
N VAL A 269 3.70 -8.16 7.29
CA VAL A 269 2.60 -9.13 7.23
C VAL A 269 3.12 -10.56 7.33
N SER A 270 4.27 -10.88 6.74
CA SER A 270 4.92 -12.19 6.93
C SER A 270 5.24 -12.46 8.40
N GLY A 271 5.71 -11.45 9.14
CA GLY A 271 5.91 -11.54 10.59
C GLY A 271 4.61 -11.72 11.37
N LEU A 272 3.51 -11.06 10.96
CA LEU A 272 2.19 -11.23 11.59
C LEU A 272 1.58 -12.61 11.32
N ILE A 273 1.75 -13.14 10.11
CA ILE A 273 1.34 -14.51 9.76
C ILE A 273 2.13 -15.52 10.56
N MET A 274 3.45 -15.36 10.68
CA MET A 274 4.27 -16.22 11.55
C MET A 274 3.81 -16.15 13.01
N ARG A 275 3.51 -14.94 13.52
CA ARG A 275 2.95 -14.75 14.85
C ARG A 275 1.61 -15.48 15.02
N ASN A 276 0.76 -15.50 14.00
CA ASN A 276 -0.57 -16.11 14.07
C ASN A 276 -0.56 -17.63 13.89
N GLU A 277 0.17 -18.13 12.90
CA GLU A 277 0.13 -19.54 12.47
C GLU A 277 1.26 -20.39 13.08
N HIS A 278 2.36 -19.75 13.49
CA HIS A 278 3.57 -20.41 14.00
C HIS A 278 4.09 -19.75 15.29
N ASN A 279 3.18 -19.43 16.22
CA ASN A 279 3.47 -18.59 17.39
C ASN A 279 4.65 -19.10 18.24
N ALA A 280 4.79 -20.41 18.42
CA ALA A 280 5.91 -20.97 19.19
C ALA A 280 7.29 -20.61 18.59
N LEU A 281 7.43 -20.75 17.26
CA LEU A 281 8.65 -20.35 16.54
C LEU A 281 8.85 -18.83 16.58
N TYR A 282 7.76 -18.08 16.43
CA TYR A 282 7.79 -16.63 16.58
C TYR A 282 8.34 -16.21 17.95
N GLN A 283 7.82 -16.78 19.05
CA GLN A 283 8.28 -16.50 20.42
C GLN A 283 9.76 -16.86 20.60
N GLU A 284 10.20 -17.99 20.05
CA GLU A 284 11.62 -18.39 20.07
C GLU A 284 12.52 -17.36 19.38
N ILE A 285 12.11 -16.86 18.21
CA ILE A 285 12.85 -15.85 17.46
C ILE A 285 12.89 -14.52 18.24
N LEU A 286 11.78 -14.10 18.84
CA LEU A 286 11.76 -12.89 19.67
C LEU A 286 12.70 -12.99 20.87
N GLU A 287 12.81 -14.17 21.49
CA GLU A 287 13.73 -14.43 22.60
C GLU A 287 15.19 -14.37 22.12
N LYS A 288 15.53 -15.11 21.06
CA LYS A 288 16.89 -15.14 20.47
C LYS A 288 17.34 -13.79 19.92
N ALA A 289 16.42 -12.99 19.40
CA ALA A 289 16.67 -11.61 18.97
C ALA A 289 16.77 -10.61 20.14
N GLY A 290 16.50 -11.05 21.38
CA GLY A 290 16.48 -10.22 22.58
C GLY A 290 15.36 -9.17 22.57
N ILE A 291 14.30 -9.35 21.78
CA ILE A 291 13.20 -8.39 21.65
C ILE A 291 12.34 -8.41 22.90
N LYS A 292 12.01 -9.60 23.42
CA LYS A 292 11.20 -9.76 24.65
C LYS A 292 11.86 -9.12 25.86
N LYS A 293 13.18 -9.24 25.98
CA LYS A 293 13.96 -8.63 27.06
C LYS A 293 14.07 -7.11 26.88
N ARG A 294 14.53 -6.64 25.72
CA ARG A 294 14.82 -5.20 25.49
C ARG A 294 13.57 -4.32 25.50
N TYR A 295 12.44 -4.83 25.02
CA TYR A 295 11.23 -4.04 24.79
C TYR A 295 10.03 -4.52 25.63
N LYS A 296 10.28 -5.23 26.74
CA LYS A 296 9.24 -5.81 27.61
C LYS A 296 8.15 -4.80 27.96
N GLU A 297 8.52 -3.62 28.45
CA GLU A 297 7.58 -2.59 28.89
C GLU A 297 6.78 -1.99 27.74
N LEU A 298 7.45 -1.73 26.61
CA LEU A 298 6.82 -1.23 25.40
C LEU A 298 5.76 -2.20 24.87
N ILE A 299 6.13 -3.49 24.78
CA ILE A 299 5.24 -4.55 24.30
C ILE A 299 4.08 -4.76 25.28
N ALA A 300 4.34 -4.80 26.59
CA ALA A 300 3.27 -4.97 27.57
C ALA A 300 2.26 -3.81 27.56
N ARG A 301 2.70 -2.58 27.27
CA ARG A 301 1.84 -1.40 27.29
C ARG A 301 1.11 -1.16 25.97
N TRP A 302 1.79 -1.38 24.85
CA TRP A 302 1.31 -0.96 23.52
C TRP A 302 1.25 -2.10 22.50
N GLY A 303 1.81 -3.26 22.82
CA GLY A 303 1.96 -4.36 21.89
C GLY A 303 1.22 -5.61 22.34
N ASP A 304 1.55 -6.70 21.67
CA ASP A 304 1.17 -8.06 22.03
C ASP A 304 2.04 -9.06 21.25
N THR A 305 2.19 -10.27 21.77
CA THR A 305 2.92 -11.38 21.13
C THR A 305 2.07 -12.64 20.95
N GLY A 306 0.84 -12.68 21.48
CA GLY A 306 -0.13 -13.76 21.29
C GLY A 306 -0.69 -13.85 19.86
N THR A 307 -1.55 -14.81 19.57
CA THR A 307 -2.23 -14.92 18.26
C THR A 307 -3.33 -13.85 18.10
N PHE A 308 -3.89 -13.72 16.90
CA PHE A 308 -4.96 -12.76 16.62
C PHE A 308 -6.34 -13.39 16.83
N GLU A 309 -6.83 -13.39 18.07
CA GLU A 309 -8.14 -13.94 18.43
C GLU A 309 -9.27 -13.05 17.92
N LYS A 310 -9.23 -11.75 18.26
CA LYS A 310 -10.18 -10.73 17.78
C LYS A 310 -9.90 -10.34 16.33
N GLY A 311 -8.63 -10.35 15.93
CA GLY A 311 -8.20 -9.89 14.62
C GLY A 311 -7.99 -8.38 14.53
N LEU A 312 -7.57 -7.94 13.36
CA LEU A 312 -7.30 -6.55 13.02
C LEU A 312 -8.36 -6.00 12.07
N TYR A 313 -8.50 -4.68 12.11
CA TYR A 313 -9.18 -3.87 11.09
C TYR A 313 -8.12 -3.11 10.28
N GLY A 314 -8.29 -3.09 8.96
CA GLY A 314 -7.44 -2.31 8.07
C GLY A 314 -7.98 -0.89 7.89
N SER A 315 -7.16 0.12 8.13
CA SER A 315 -7.47 1.50 7.73
C SER A 315 -6.23 2.07 7.08
N SER A 316 -6.19 2.01 5.75
CA SER A 316 -4.95 2.24 5.00
C SER A 316 -5.21 3.04 3.75
N GLU A 317 -4.35 4.02 3.46
CA GLU A 317 -4.39 4.74 2.19
C GLU A 317 -4.34 3.76 1.02
N MET A 318 -3.39 2.81 1.06
CA MET A 318 -3.28 1.76 0.05
C MET A 318 -3.80 0.43 0.59
N PHE A 319 -4.78 -0.15 -0.09
CA PHE A 319 -5.16 -1.54 0.03
C PHE A 319 -4.26 -2.35 -0.90
N VAL A 320 -3.45 -3.25 -0.36
CA VAL A 320 -2.51 -4.06 -1.16
C VAL A 320 -2.64 -5.53 -0.82
N ASP A 321 -2.03 -6.38 -1.64
CA ASP A 321 -2.09 -7.84 -1.46
C ASP A 321 -1.69 -8.28 -0.04
N ALA A 322 -0.81 -7.56 0.66
CA ALA A 322 -0.48 -7.84 2.06
C ALA A 322 -1.74 -7.91 2.97
N PHE A 323 -2.76 -7.07 2.75
CA PHE A 323 -4.04 -7.18 3.46
C PHE A 323 -4.85 -8.40 3.03
N MET A 324 -4.81 -8.77 1.76
CA MET A 324 -5.43 -10.01 1.26
C MET A 324 -4.80 -11.25 1.93
N GLN A 325 -3.48 -11.25 2.13
CA GLN A 325 -2.79 -12.34 2.84
C GLN A 325 -3.18 -12.37 4.33
N MET A 326 -3.29 -11.21 4.99
CA MET A 326 -3.80 -11.16 6.37
C MET A 326 -5.25 -11.68 6.48
N TYR A 327 -6.09 -11.38 5.48
CA TYR A 327 -7.46 -11.89 5.42
C TYR A 327 -7.48 -13.42 5.29
N LYS A 328 -6.72 -13.97 4.33
CA LYS A 328 -6.56 -15.43 4.12
C LYS A 328 -6.03 -16.15 5.36
N SER A 329 -5.12 -15.52 6.11
CA SER A 329 -4.57 -16.02 7.38
C SER A 329 -5.45 -15.73 8.61
N LYS A 330 -6.70 -15.27 8.43
CA LYS A 330 -7.67 -14.96 9.51
C LYS A 330 -7.17 -13.93 10.53
N ILE A 331 -6.29 -13.03 10.11
CA ILE A 331 -5.81 -11.89 10.91
C ILE A 331 -6.72 -10.68 10.67
N LEU A 332 -7.04 -10.37 9.41
CA LEU A 332 -7.89 -9.22 9.05
C LEU A 332 -9.38 -9.63 9.12
N LYS A 333 -9.95 -9.67 10.33
CA LYS A 333 -11.33 -10.14 10.56
C LYS A 333 -12.15 -9.28 11.53
N ARG A 334 -11.56 -8.24 12.12
CA ARG A 334 -12.28 -7.34 13.04
C ARG A 334 -13.18 -6.42 12.21
N LYS A 335 -14.49 -6.72 12.19
CA LYS A 335 -15.49 -5.89 11.51
C LYS A 335 -15.70 -4.57 12.25
N VAL A 336 -15.78 -3.48 11.49
CA VAL A 336 -16.24 -2.17 11.96
C VAL A 336 -17.47 -1.73 11.16
N PHE A 337 -18.27 -0.84 11.73
CA PHE A 337 -19.57 -0.45 11.18
C PHE A 337 -19.64 1.07 11.03
N GLU A 338 -20.35 1.56 10.02
CA GLU A 338 -20.64 2.98 9.81
C GLU A 338 -21.75 3.47 10.77
N SER A 339 -21.56 3.24 12.07
CA SER A 339 -22.53 3.59 13.11
C SER A 339 -21.85 3.83 14.46
N ILE A 340 -21.95 5.07 14.94
CA ILE A 340 -21.43 5.47 16.26
C ILE A 340 -22.01 4.61 17.40
N PRO A 341 -23.34 4.42 17.53
CA PRO A 341 -23.88 3.64 18.65
C PRO A 341 -23.43 2.18 18.64
N LEU A 342 -23.34 1.53 17.47
CA LEU A 342 -22.84 0.15 17.38
C LEU A 342 -21.38 0.08 17.78
N MET A 343 -20.55 0.99 17.26
CA MET A 343 -19.12 1.01 17.60
C MET A 343 -18.88 1.32 19.08
N LYS A 344 -19.72 2.14 19.74
CA LYS A 344 -19.67 2.35 21.19
C LYS A 344 -19.94 1.06 21.96
N LEU A 345 -20.98 0.31 21.60
CA LEU A 345 -21.31 -0.97 22.28
C LEU A 345 -20.26 -2.04 22.00
N ILE A 346 -19.73 -2.13 20.77
CA ILE A 346 -18.67 -3.07 20.39
C ILE A 346 -17.39 -2.77 21.19
N ASN A 347 -16.97 -1.51 21.24
CA ASN A 347 -15.77 -1.12 21.99
C ASN A 347 -15.93 -1.29 23.51
N ALA A 348 -17.17 -1.24 24.02
CA ALA A 348 -17.49 -1.54 25.42
C ALA A 348 -17.61 -3.05 25.71
N GLY A 349 -17.48 -3.92 24.70
CA GLY A 349 -17.64 -5.37 24.84
C GLY A 349 -19.07 -5.83 25.08
N LYS A 350 -20.06 -4.95 24.85
CA LYS A 350 -21.48 -5.25 25.03
C LYS A 350 -22.17 -5.79 23.77
N LEU A 351 -21.52 -5.68 22.61
CA LEU A 351 -22.00 -6.16 21.31
C LEU A 351 -20.85 -6.79 20.53
N ALA A 352 -21.10 -7.86 19.78
CA ALA A 352 -20.15 -8.46 18.87
C ALA A 352 -20.76 -8.54 17.46
N ALA A 353 -19.91 -8.59 16.44
CA ALA A 353 -20.36 -8.59 15.06
C ALA A 353 -21.13 -9.86 14.68
N ASP A 354 -20.79 -10.98 15.29
CA ASP A 354 -21.32 -12.33 15.07
C ASP A 354 -22.32 -12.78 16.15
N ASN A 355 -22.62 -11.93 17.12
CA ASN A 355 -23.54 -12.24 18.22
C ASN A 355 -24.27 -10.98 18.71
N ILE A 356 -25.57 -10.93 18.42
CA ILE A 356 -26.48 -9.87 18.88
C ILE A 356 -27.11 -10.28 20.22
N PRO A 357 -26.88 -9.54 21.32
CA PRO A 357 -27.39 -9.94 22.63
C PRO A 357 -28.90 -9.65 22.77
N PRO A 358 -29.65 -10.43 23.57
CA PRO A 358 -31.10 -10.27 23.72
C PRO A 358 -31.56 -8.92 24.28
N ASP A 359 -30.69 -8.19 24.99
CA ASP A 359 -30.95 -6.88 25.59
C ASP A 359 -30.46 -5.72 24.70
N ILE A 360 -30.06 -5.96 23.44
CA ILE A 360 -29.51 -4.93 22.55
C ILE A 360 -30.42 -3.69 22.38
N ILE A 361 -31.74 -3.88 22.33
CA ILE A 361 -32.70 -2.77 22.21
C ILE A 361 -32.66 -1.89 23.46
N ASP A 362 -32.60 -2.51 24.64
CA ASP A 362 -32.48 -1.79 25.92
C ASP A 362 -31.19 -0.97 25.97
N GLN A 363 -30.07 -1.59 25.59
CA GLN A 363 -28.77 -0.94 25.56
C GLN A 363 -28.74 0.25 24.59
N LEU A 364 -29.35 0.11 23.40
CA LEU A 364 -29.42 1.18 22.41
C LEU A 364 -30.35 2.33 22.85
N ILE A 365 -31.42 2.04 23.59
CA ILE A 365 -32.25 3.08 24.24
C ILE A 365 -31.46 3.78 25.36
N GLU A 366 -30.71 3.04 26.18
CA GLU A 366 -29.91 3.58 27.28
C GLU A 366 -28.89 4.62 26.79
N ILE A 367 -28.20 4.34 25.69
CA ILE A 367 -27.25 5.27 25.07
C ILE A 367 -27.93 6.31 24.15
N LYS A 368 -29.27 6.38 24.15
CA LYS A 368 -30.10 7.30 23.35
C LYS A 368 -29.92 7.16 21.83
N ALA A 369 -29.56 5.97 21.36
CA ALA A 369 -29.50 5.65 19.94
C ALA A 369 -30.89 5.37 19.35
N LEU A 370 -31.82 4.86 20.16
CA LEU A 370 -33.20 4.58 19.77
C LEU A 370 -34.18 5.38 20.62
N HIS A 371 -35.37 5.64 20.05
CA HIS A 371 -36.48 6.16 20.82
C HIS A 371 -37.15 5.03 21.59
N ARG A 372 -37.70 5.35 22.78
CA ARG A 372 -38.52 4.37 23.54
C ARG A 372 -39.76 3.92 22.78
N LYS A 373 -40.31 4.76 21.92
CA LYS A 373 -41.32 4.36 20.94
C LYS A 373 -40.63 4.39 19.57
N LEU A 374 -40.26 3.22 19.06
CA LEU A 374 -39.40 3.11 17.88
C LEU A 374 -40.11 3.76 16.69
N LYS A 375 -39.41 4.71 16.05
CA LYS A 375 -39.87 5.40 14.83
C LYS A 375 -39.44 4.61 13.59
N ALA A 376 -39.97 4.98 12.42
CA ALA A 376 -39.57 4.38 11.14
C ALA A 376 -38.04 4.41 10.91
N LYS A 377 -37.36 5.50 11.29
CA LYS A 377 -35.90 5.59 11.20
C LYS A 377 -35.16 4.64 12.15
N ASP A 378 -35.74 4.37 13.32
CA ASP A 378 -35.17 3.46 14.31
C ASP A 378 -35.30 2.02 13.78
N PHE A 379 -36.47 1.68 13.22
CA PHE A 379 -36.69 0.41 12.55
C PHE A 379 -35.75 0.21 11.36
N ALA A 380 -35.61 1.23 10.49
CA ALA A 380 -34.69 1.19 9.35
C ALA A 380 -33.24 0.95 9.80
N PHE A 381 -32.78 1.65 10.84
CA PHE A 381 -31.46 1.41 11.44
C PHE A 381 -31.31 -0.04 11.95
N LEU A 382 -32.33 -0.54 12.67
CA LEU A 382 -32.30 -1.88 13.25
C LEU A 382 -32.27 -2.97 12.18
N THR A 383 -33.00 -2.84 11.08
CA THR A 383 -32.99 -3.81 9.97
C THR A 383 -31.77 -3.64 9.08
N GLU A 384 -31.31 -2.41 8.84
CA GLU A 384 -30.13 -2.10 8.03
C GLU A 384 -28.86 -2.80 8.54
N PHE A 385 -28.65 -2.77 9.85
CA PHE A 385 -27.50 -3.40 10.49
C PHE A 385 -27.78 -4.83 10.96
N GLY A 386 -28.93 -5.40 10.62
CA GLY A 386 -29.30 -6.78 10.97
C GLY A 386 -29.57 -7.02 12.46
N ILE A 387 -29.74 -5.96 13.27
CA ILE A 387 -30.17 -6.11 14.67
C ILE A 387 -31.54 -6.79 14.71
N LEU A 388 -32.46 -6.36 13.84
CA LEU A 388 -33.66 -7.10 13.52
C LEU A 388 -33.45 -7.91 12.24
N LYS A 389 -34.06 -9.10 12.18
CA LYS A 389 -34.00 -9.98 11.00
C LYS A 389 -34.59 -9.29 9.76
N GLN A 390 -34.10 -9.69 8.59
CA GLN A 390 -34.63 -9.21 7.31
C GLN A 390 -36.06 -9.70 7.06
N GLY A 391 -36.80 -9.02 6.18
CA GLY A 391 -38.17 -9.38 5.78
C GLY A 391 -39.28 -8.80 6.65
N LEU A 392 -38.94 -7.97 7.65
CA LEU A 392 -39.91 -7.25 8.47
C LEU A 392 -40.37 -5.98 7.77
N SER A 393 -41.60 -5.54 8.06
CA SER A 393 -42.10 -4.21 7.68
C SER A 393 -42.55 -3.41 8.90
N TYR A 394 -42.73 -2.10 8.71
CA TYR A 394 -43.06 -1.18 9.79
C TYR A 394 -44.16 -0.22 9.35
N GLU A 395 -45.22 -0.13 10.15
CA GLU A 395 -46.34 0.78 9.91
C GLU A 395 -46.94 1.25 11.25
N ASN A 396 -47.20 2.55 11.39
CA ASN A 396 -47.93 3.13 12.54
C ASN A 396 -47.48 2.62 13.93
N TYR A 397 -46.17 2.58 14.19
CA TYR A 397 -45.57 2.05 15.43
C TYR A 397 -45.85 0.56 15.68
N THR A 398 -46.01 -0.21 14.62
CA THR A 398 -46.15 -1.66 14.62
C THR A 398 -45.08 -2.26 13.70
N ILE A 399 -44.37 -3.27 14.18
CA ILE A 399 -43.47 -4.10 13.38
C ILE A 399 -44.25 -5.34 12.95
N ILE A 400 -44.20 -5.66 11.65
CA ILE A 400 -44.99 -6.74 11.05
C ILE A 400 -44.02 -7.83 10.56
N ASP A 401 -44.30 -9.07 10.94
CA ASP A 401 -43.58 -10.29 10.56
C ASP A 401 -44.60 -11.29 9.97
N GLY A 402 -44.79 -11.23 8.65
CA GLY A 402 -45.88 -11.93 7.99
C GLY A 402 -47.24 -11.46 8.50
N GLU A 403 -48.00 -12.38 9.11
CA GLU A 403 -49.32 -12.08 9.71
C GLU A 403 -49.23 -11.60 11.17
N THR A 404 -48.04 -11.70 11.80
CA THR A 404 -47.86 -11.35 13.22
C THR A 404 -47.47 -9.89 13.39
N CYS A 405 -48.12 -9.20 14.32
CA CYS A 405 -47.86 -7.78 14.62
C CYS A 405 -47.26 -7.61 16.02
N TYR A 406 -46.24 -6.76 16.11
CA TYR A 406 -45.51 -6.45 17.34
C TYR A 406 -45.56 -4.95 17.62
N SER A 407 -45.89 -4.55 18.85
CA SER A 407 -45.90 -3.13 19.22
C SER A 407 -44.47 -2.56 19.29
N ALA A 408 -44.27 -1.39 18.71
CA ALA A 408 -43.00 -0.67 18.73
C ALA A 408 -42.82 0.23 19.98
N ASP A 409 -43.71 0.14 20.97
CA ASP A 409 -43.59 0.87 22.25
C ASP A 409 -42.78 0.08 23.27
N MET A 410 -41.51 0.47 23.43
CA MET A 410 -40.53 -0.14 24.33
C MET A 410 -40.63 0.39 25.76
N ASN A 411 -41.64 1.19 26.13
CA ASN A 411 -41.92 1.47 27.54
C ASN A 411 -42.50 0.24 28.26
N ASP A 412 -43.26 -0.59 27.54
CA ASP A 412 -43.83 -1.82 28.05
C ASP A 412 -42.80 -2.97 28.00
N GLU A 413 -42.58 -3.62 29.14
CA GLU A 413 -41.67 -4.76 29.26
C GLU A 413 -42.08 -5.95 28.39
N LYS A 414 -43.38 -6.20 28.24
CA LYS A 414 -43.89 -7.29 27.39
C LYS A 414 -43.50 -7.07 25.94
N ASN A 415 -43.63 -5.85 25.44
CA ASN A 415 -43.25 -5.51 24.06
C ASN A 415 -41.75 -5.70 23.83
N ARG A 416 -40.92 -5.31 24.80
CA ARG A 416 -39.47 -5.53 24.74
C ARG A 416 -39.13 -7.02 24.69
N LEU A 417 -39.80 -7.87 25.46
CA LEU A 417 -39.60 -9.31 25.43
C LEU A 417 -40.03 -9.93 24.09
N GLU A 418 -41.16 -9.49 23.53
CA GLU A 418 -41.66 -10.00 22.25
C GLU A 418 -40.75 -9.64 21.07
N ILE A 419 -40.21 -8.40 21.04
CA ILE A 419 -39.26 -7.98 20.00
C ILE A 419 -37.99 -8.83 19.97
N ARG A 420 -37.60 -9.48 21.08
CA ARG A 420 -36.43 -10.38 21.10
C ARG A 420 -36.53 -11.53 20.10
N LYS A 421 -37.75 -11.95 19.76
CA LYS A 421 -38.02 -13.00 18.74
C LYS A 421 -37.69 -12.55 17.32
N LEU A 422 -37.56 -11.24 17.12
CA LEU A 422 -37.28 -10.62 15.82
C LEU A 422 -35.79 -10.29 15.63
N LEU A 423 -34.94 -10.54 16.63
CA LEU A 423 -33.51 -10.24 16.52
C LEU A 423 -32.84 -11.08 15.42
N GLY A 424 -31.90 -10.46 14.72
CA GLY A 424 -31.01 -11.15 13.80
C GLY A 424 -29.97 -12.00 14.54
N LYS A 425 -29.20 -12.78 13.77
CA LYS A 425 -28.11 -13.63 14.31
C LYS A 425 -26.79 -12.88 14.41
N GLU A 426 -26.48 -12.05 13.42
CA GLU A 426 -25.25 -11.29 13.30
C GLU A 426 -25.52 -9.90 12.74
N LEU A 427 -24.58 -8.97 12.96
CA LEU A 427 -24.63 -7.64 12.38
C LEU A 427 -24.28 -7.68 10.89
N LEU A 428 -25.01 -6.91 10.11
CA LEU A 428 -24.79 -6.70 8.68
C LEU A 428 -23.99 -5.42 8.41
N LYS A 429 -23.45 -5.30 7.18
CA LYS A 429 -22.68 -4.13 6.70
C LYS A 429 -21.39 -3.84 7.48
N GLY A 430 -20.81 -4.85 8.14
CA GLY A 430 -19.50 -4.74 8.76
C GLY A 430 -18.37 -4.82 7.72
N THR A 431 -17.35 -3.98 7.84
CA THR A 431 -16.18 -3.98 6.95
C THR A 431 -14.92 -4.35 7.71
N VAL A 432 -13.99 -5.06 7.07
CA VAL A 432 -12.71 -5.46 7.69
C VAL A 432 -11.56 -4.57 7.23
N ILE A 433 -11.75 -3.79 6.17
CA ILE A 433 -10.80 -2.79 5.70
C ILE A 433 -11.50 -1.61 5.04
N LEU A 434 -10.93 -0.42 5.24
CA LEU A 434 -11.19 0.77 4.44
C LEU A 434 -9.89 1.20 3.73
N GLY A 435 -9.93 1.20 2.39
CA GLY A 435 -8.84 1.61 1.49
C GLY A 435 -9.16 2.90 0.73
N ALA A 436 -8.14 3.66 0.30
CA ALA A 436 -8.33 4.79 -0.61
C ALA A 436 -8.01 4.47 -2.07
N PHE A 437 -6.98 3.64 -2.28
CA PHE A 437 -6.70 3.07 -3.58
C PHE A 437 -5.98 1.71 -3.46
N PHE A 438 -5.88 0.95 -4.54
CA PHE A 438 -5.09 -0.29 -4.56
C PHE A 438 -4.27 -0.51 -5.82
N LEU A 439 -3.15 -1.20 -5.63
CA LEU A 439 -2.28 -1.71 -6.68
C LEU A 439 -1.64 -3.02 -6.20
N GLY A 440 -1.61 -4.05 -7.05
CA GLY A 440 -1.07 -5.34 -6.67
C GLY A 440 -0.65 -6.23 -7.85
N PRO A 441 -0.19 -7.46 -7.58
CA PRO A 441 0.06 -8.46 -8.61
C PRO A 441 -1.24 -8.99 -9.22
N LYS A 442 -1.17 -9.71 -10.35
CA LYS A 442 -2.36 -10.23 -11.04
C LYS A 442 -3.24 -11.11 -10.14
N ALA A 443 -2.61 -11.94 -9.30
CA ALA A 443 -3.30 -12.80 -8.35
C ALA A 443 -4.17 -12.04 -7.32
N PHE A 444 -3.82 -10.78 -7.01
CA PHE A 444 -4.60 -9.94 -6.09
C PHE A 444 -5.93 -9.50 -6.72
N TYR A 445 -5.89 -9.02 -7.97
CA TYR A 445 -7.11 -8.66 -8.71
C TYR A 445 -7.99 -9.87 -8.98
N GLN A 446 -7.38 -11.01 -9.32
CA GLN A 446 -8.11 -12.26 -9.50
C GLN A 446 -8.84 -12.67 -8.21
N ALA A 447 -8.15 -12.60 -7.06
CA ALA A 447 -8.75 -12.91 -5.76
C ALA A 447 -9.96 -11.99 -5.47
N LEU A 448 -9.86 -10.69 -5.77
CA LEU A 448 -11.00 -9.77 -5.60
C LEU A 448 -12.16 -10.13 -6.54
N ASN A 449 -11.88 -10.42 -7.81
CA ASN A 449 -12.90 -10.76 -8.80
C ASN A 449 -13.59 -12.10 -8.54
N ASP A 450 -12.90 -13.05 -7.90
CA ASP A 450 -13.43 -14.38 -7.55
C ASP A 450 -14.27 -14.37 -6.25
N MET A 451 -14.18 -13.33 -5.43
CA MET A 451 -14.98 -13.20 -4.20
C MET A 451 -16.47 -13.11 -4.51
N SER A 452 -17.30 -13.71 -3.63
CA SER A 452 -18.73 -13.45 -3.61
C SER A 452 -19.02 -11.97 -3.35
N GLU A 453 -20.24 -11.54 -3.65
CA GLU A 453 -20.64 -10.15 -3.44
C GLU A 453 -20.59 -9.76 -1.96
N GLU A 454 -21.09 -10.64 -1.08
CA GLU A 454 -21.10 -10.45 0.36
C GLU A 454 -19.68 -10.39 0.94
N GLU A 455 -18.79 -11.24 0.45
CA GLU A 455 -17.38 -11.23 0.87
C GLU A 455 -16.67 -9.96 0.39
N ARG A 456 -16.90 -9.54 -0.85
CA ARG A 456 -16.28 -8.34 -1.41
C ARG A 456 -16.76 -7.06 -0.72
N GLN A 457 -18.00 -7.03 -0.21
CA GLN A 457 -18.52 -5.93 0.60
C GLN A 457 -17.79 -5.72 1.93
N LEU A 458 -17.01 -6.71 2.40
CA LEU A 458 -16.15 -6.54 3.57
C LEU A 458 -14.97 -5.57 3.30
N PHE A 459 -14.64 -5.35 2.02
CA PHE A 459 -13.53 -4.52 1.55
C PHE A 459 -14.07 -3.18 1.02
N ALA A 460 -14.15 -2.19 1.90
CA ALA A 460 -14.66 -0.87 1.53
C ALA A 460 -13.56 0.03 0.96
N MET A 461 -13.94 0.82 -0.03
CA MET A 461 -13.10 1.83 -0.68
C MET A 461 -13.75 3.22 -0.51
N SER A 462 -12.95 4.26 -0.25
CA SER A 462 -13.43 5.65 -0.07
C SER A 462 -12.32 6.67 -0.35
N ALA A 463 -12.65 7.97 -0.39
CA ALA A 463 -11.69 9.03 -0.66
C ALA A 463 -10.66 9.22 0.47
N VAL A 464 -9.50 9.81 0.12
CA VAL A 464 -8.42 10.10 1.08
C VAL A 464 -8.87 11.06 2.19
N GLU A 465 -9.88 11.90 1.94
CA GLU A 465 -10.49 12.77 2.95
C GLU A 465 -11.17 12.01 4.11
N LYS A 466 -11.53 10.74 3.89
CA LYS A 466 -12.08 9.83 4.91
C LYS A 466 -11.01 8.91 5.49
N VAL A 467 -10.16 8.36 4.62
CA VAL A 467 -9.16 7.34 4.98
C VAL A 467 -7.99 7.92 5.78
N ASN A 468 -7.46 9.06 5.33
CA ASN A 468 -6.19 9.60 5.84
C ASN A 468 -6.37 10.54 7.03
N GLN A 469 -7.59 10.93 7.39
CA GLN A 469 -7.83 11.92 8.45
C GLN A 469 -9.08 11.64 9.27
N LEU A 470 -9.18 12.28 10.44
CA LEU A 470 -10.33 12.18 11.33
C LEU A 470 -11.43 13.22 11.02
N TYR A 471 -11.07 14.36 10.42
CA TYR A 471 -11.99 15.48 10.16
C TYR A 471 -13.21 15.08 9.32
N GLY A 472 -14.40 15.52 9.74
CA GLY A 472 -15.67 15.20 9.07
C GLY A 472 -16.26 13.84 9.47
N GLY A 473 -15.91 13.34 10.66
CA GLY A 473 -16.35 12.03 11.16
C GLY A 473 -15.60 11.57 12.40
N GLU A 474 -15.05 12.51 13.17
CA GLU A 474 -14.03 12.33 14.19
C GLU A 474 -14.43 11.26 15.22
N GLU A 475 -15.66 11.31 15.71
CA GLU A 475 -16.16 10.37 16.71
C GLU A 475 -16.18 8.94 16.15
N LEU A 476 -16.86 8.71 15.03
CA LEU A 476 -16.96 7.39 14.40
C LEU A 476 -15.57 6.85 14.05
N ARG A 477 -14.76 7.68 13.40
CA ARG A 477 -13.41 7.35 12.95
C ARG A 477 -12.47 7.02 14.10
N THR A 478 -12.62 7.68 15.25
CA THR A 478 -11.89 7.35 16.49
C THR A 478 -12.36 6.01 17.06
N LEU A 479 -13.67 5.77 17.08
CA LEU A 479 -14.24 4.51 17.55
C LEU A 479 -13.85 3.31 16.66
N GLN A 480 -13.72 3.51 15.36
CA GLN A 480 -13.27 2.48 14.42
C GLN A 480 -11.76 2.23 14.51
N ARG A 481 -10.94 3.26 14.77
CA ARG A 481 -9.47 3.15 14.76
C ARG A 481 -8.86 2.89 16.15
N LYS A 482 -9.38 1.89 16.86
CA LYS A 482 -8.85 1.46 18.18
C LYS A 482 -7.47 0.83 18.09
N ASP A 483 -6.63 1.12 19.08
CA ASP A 483 -5.26 0.61 19.24
C ASP A 483 -4.44 0.71 17.93
N ALA A 484 -4.58 1.84 17.21
CA ALA A 484 -4.09 1.95 15.84
C ALA A 484 -2.56 1.96 15.73
N ARG A 485 -2.02 1.23 14.74
CA ARG A 485 -0.60 1.25 14.38
C ARG A 485 -0.47 1.76 12.95
N PHE A 486 0.03 2.99 12.83
CA PHE A 486 0.27 3.61 11.55
C PHE A 486 1.72 3.42 11.14
N ILE A 487 1.94 2.54 10.16
CA ILE A 487 3.26 2.03 9.81
C ILE A 487 3.69 2.59 8.46
N ASN A 488 4.73 3.41 8.46
CA ASN A 488 5.24 4.09 7.29
C ASN A 488 6.74 3.80 7.09
N THR A 489 7.22 3.99 5.86
CA THR A 489 8.65 3.89 5.53
C THR A 489 9.27 5.27 5.44
N GLY A 490 10.42 5.46 6.08
CA GLY A 490 11.27 6.65 5.94
C GLY A 490 12.54 6.35 5.15
N MET A 491 13.14 7.37 4.53
CA MET A 491 14.40 7.22 3.81
C MET A 491 15.61 7.39 4.73
N VAL A 492 15.60 8.44 5.57
CA VAL A 492 16.67 8.81 6.50
C VAL A 492 16.05 9.38 7.78
N ALA A 493 16.62 9.06 8.94
CA ALA A 493 16.31 9.73 10.20
C ALA A 493 17.55 10.37 10.81
N SER A 494 17.36 11.55 11.40
CA SER A 494 18.36 12.15 12.27
C SER A 494 18.38 11.45 13.64
N VAL A 495 19.48 11.56 14.39
CA VAL A 495 19.56 11.11 15.79
C VAL A 495 18.57 11.86 16.71
N PHE A 496 17.98 12.95 16.25
CA PHE A 496 16.92 13.69 16.95
C PHE A 496 15.51 13.12 16.68
N GLY A 497 15.38 12.13 15.79
CA GLY A 497 14.10 11.52 15.43
C GLY A 497 13.30 12.28 14.37
N ALA A 498 13.86 13.33 13.75
CA ALA A 498 13.28 13.93 12.53
C ALA A 498 13.58 13.05 11.31
N ILE A 499 12.66 13.01 10.35
CA ILE A 499 12.65 12.02 9.26
C ILE A 499 12.51 12.73 7.92
N ALA A 500 13.28 12.28 6.93
CA ALA A 500 13.11 12.63 5.53
C ALA A 500 12.68 11.38 4.74
N SER A 501 11.65 11.53 3.90
CA SER A 501 11.00 10.44 3.18
C SER A 501 10.95 10.64 1.66
N ASP A 502 10.96 11.90 1.19
CA ASP A 502 10.57 12.24 -0.19
C ASP A 502 11.61 13.05 -0.97
N GLN A 503 12.61 13.63 -0.30
CA GLN A 503 13.62 14.51 -0.93
C GLN A 503 15.02 14.24 -0.40
N LEU A 504 16.02 14.39 -1.28
CA LEU A 504 17.44 14.37 -0.93
C LEU A 504 17.87 15.72 -0.31
N GLU A 505 18.99 15.71 0.41
CA GLU A 505 19.58 16.89 1.06
C GLU A 505 19.92 18.05 0.10
N ASN A 506 20.11 17.76 -1.19
CA ASN A 506 20.37 18.77 -2.22
C ASN A 506 19.09 19.30 -2.91
N GLY A 507 17.91 19.01 -2.37
CA GLY A 507 16.63 19.46 -2.90
C GLY A 507 16.04 18.59 -4.03
N GLN A 508 16.73 17.54 -4.48
CA GLN A 508 16.18 16.64 -5.50
C GLN A 508 15.06 15.78 -4.91
N VAL A 509 13.89 15.83 -5.55
CA VAL A 509 12.71 15.02 -5.21
C VAL A 509 12.95 13.57 -5.61
N VAL A 510 12.74 12.67 -4.66
CA VAL A 510 12.86 11.22 -4.83
C VAL A 510 11.52 10.63 -5.28
N SER A 511 10.41 11.01 -4.65
CA SER A 511 9.07 10.48 -4.97
C SER A 511 7.98 11.54 -4.82
N GLY A 512 7.82 12.07 -3.61
CA GLY A 512 6.65 12.80 -3.12
C GLY A 512 6.28 12.30 -1.73
N ILE A 513 5.57 13.12 -0.94
CA ILE A 513 5.30 12.83 0.47
C ILE A 513 4.11 11.89 0.70
N GLY A 514 3.14 11.88 -0.22
CA GLY A 514 1.89 11.10 -0.09
C GLY A 514 1.09 11.48 1.17
N GLY A 515 0.38 10.52 1.77
CA GLY A 515 -0.36 10.73 3.02
C GLY A 515 0.43 10.45 4.31
N GLN A 516 1.75 10.27 4.24
CA GLN A 516 2.57 9.92 5.42
C GLN A 516 2.32 10.89 6.59
N TYR A 517 2.32 12.20 6.32
CA TYR A 517 2.06 13.22 7.33
C TYR A 517 0.68 13.05 7.98
N ASN A 518 -0.36 12.75 7.20
CA ASN A 518 -1.72 12.62 7.70
C ASN A 518 -1.86 11.49 8.73
N PHE A 519 -1.25 10.33 8.48
CA PHE A 519 -1.23 9.23 9.45
C PHE A 519 -0.39 9.54 10.69
N VAL A 520 0.72 10.26 10.54
CA VAL A 520 1.51 10.74 11.67
C VAL A 520 0.68 11.69 12.54
N ALA A 521 0.01 12.68 11.94
CA ALA A 521 -0.84 13.61 12.66
C ALA A 521 -1.98 12.88 13.39
N MET A 522 -2.68 11.98 12.71
CA MET A 522 -3.76 11.17 13.29
C MET A 522 -3.28 10.31 14.46
N GLY A 523 -2.07 9.71 14.36
CA GLY A 523 -1.49 8.92 15.43
C GLY A 523 -1.16 9.69 16.71
N HIS A 524 -0.96 11.01 16.63
CA HIS A 524 -0.80 11.86 17.82
C HIS A 524 -2.13 12.30 18.42
N VAL A 525 -3.21 12.33 17.64
CA VAL A 525 -4.57 12.68 18.11
C VAL A 525 -5.26 11.50 18.78
N LEU A 526 -5.11 10.29 18.24
CA LEU A 526 -5.71 9.08 18.80
C LEU A 526 -4.97 8.64 20.09
N PRO A 527 -5.67 8.48 21.23
CA PRO A 527 -5.03 8.25 22.54
C PRO A 527 -4.35 6.89 22.67
N ASP A 528 -4.82 5.89 21.93
CA ASP A 528 -4.32 4.52 21.92
C ASP A 528 -3.50 4.17 20.67
N ALA A 529 -3.22 5.16 19.81
CA ALA A 529 -2.45 4.97 18.59
C ALA A 529 -0.94 5.16 18.79
N ARG A 530 -0.16 4.49 17.94
CA ARG A 530 1.29 4.65 17.82
C ARG A 530 1.69 4.75 16.36
N ILE A 531 2.70 5.57 16.10
CA ILE A 531 3.28 5.80 14.77
C ILE A 531 4.60 5.05 14.71
N ILE A 532 4.76 4.23 13.69
CA ILE A 532 5.96 3.40 13.48
C ILE A 532 6.58 3.79 12.15
N ILE A 533 7.80 4.30 12.17
CA ILE A 533 8.55 4.62 10.96
C ILE A 533 9.68 3.61 10.77
N MET A 534 9.59 2.82 9.71
CA MET A 534 10.60 1.86 9.32
C MET A 534 11.70 2.54 8.50
N ILE A 535 12.95 2.31 8.87
CA ILE A 535 14.11 2.83 8.16
C ILE A 535 15.16 1.73 8.08
N LYS A 536 15.59 1.37 6.88
CA LYS A 536 16.77 0.51 6.73
C LYS A 536 17.97 1.24 7.29
N SER A 537 18.75 0.63 8.18
CA SER A 537 19.85 1.31 8.88
C SER A 537 20.91 1.91 7.95
N THR A 538 21.07 1.34 6.75
CA THR A 538 22.09 1.74 5.77
C THR A 538 21.56 1.73 4.34
N LYS A 539 22.25 2.46 3.45
CA LYS A 539 22.08 2.42 2.00
C LYS A 539 23.42 2.32 1.28
N GLY A 540 23.39 1.84 0.05
CA GLY A 540 24.60 1.64 -0.75
C GLY A 540 25.40 0.41 -0.34
N SER A 541 26.59 0.25 -0.91
CA SER A 541 27.48 -0.88 -0.64
C SER A 541 28.95 -0.50 -0.90
N GLY A 542 29.88 -1.28 -0.34
CA GLY A 542 31.31 -1.02 -0.47
C GLY A 542 31.68 0.38 0.02
N GLN A 543 32.43 1.14 -0.80
CA GLN A 543 32.85 2.51 -0.48
C GLN A 543 31.68 3.52 -0.47
N ASN A 544 30.55 3.19 -1.09
CA ASN A 544 29.35 4.04 -1.12
C ASN A 544 28.35 3.71 0.00
N LEU A 545 28.72 2.83 0.94
CA LEU A 545 27.88 2.50 2.09
C LEU A 545 27.72 3.74 2.98
N LYS A 546 26.47 4.13 3.25
CA LYS A 546 26.12 5.26 4.12
C LYS A 546 25.10 4.82 5.16
N SER A 547 25.16 5.43 6.33
CA SER A 547 24.10 5.31 7.34
C SER A 547 22.85 6.07 6.89
N ASN A 548 21.67 5.52 7.19
CA ASN A 548 20.40 6.26 7.13
C ASN A 548 19.97 6.77 8.51
N ILE A 549 20.70 6.41 9.57
CA ILE A 549 20.65 7.12 10.86
C ILE A 549 21.81 8.12 10.86
N VAL A 550 21.49 9.41 10.74
CA VAL A 550 22.48 10.49 10.55
C VAL A 550 22.43 11.48 11.70
N PHE A 551 23.48 12.28 11.90
CA PHE A 551 23.41 13.33 12.92
C PHE A 551 22.42 14.45 12.53
N SER A 552 22.47 14.88 11.28
CA SER A 552 21.61 15.93 10.70
C SER A 552 21.31 15.61 9.23
N TYR A 553 20.22 16.17 8.70
CA TYR A 553 19.83 16.06 7.29
C TYR A 553 19.17 17.36 6.84
N GLY A 554 19.51 17.87 5.65
CA GLY A 554 19.00 19.16 5.14
C GLY A 554 17.53 19.20 4.70
N HIS A 555 16.79 18.10 4.79
CA HIS A 555 15.35 18.02 4.51
C HIS A 555 14.60 17.37 5.66
N CYS A 556 13.33 17.72 5.84
CA CYS A 556 12.49 17.16 6.89
C CYS A 556 11.05 17.02 6.42
N SER A 557 10.59 15.77 6.34
CA SER A 557 9.20 15.41 6.06
C SER A 557 8.38 15.33 7.35
N ILE A 558 8.92 14.65 8.38
CA ILE A 558 8.31 14.53 9.71
C ILE A 558 9.21 15.21 10.75
N PRO A 559 8.77 16.32 11.35
CA PRO A 559 9.57 17.06 12.32
C PRO A 559 9.75 16.28 13.62
N LYS A 560 10.83 16.56 14.35
CA LYS A 560 11.15 15.89 15.62
C LYS A 560 10.05 15.99 16.69
N HIS A 561 9.15 16.98 16.58
CA HIS A 561 8.01 17.16 17.48
C HIS A 561 6.89 16.13 17.26
N MET A 562 6.89 15.49 16.08
CA MET A 562 5.93 14.46 15.67
C MET A 562 6.55 13.04 15.72
N ARG A 563 7.76 12.89 16.30
CA ARG A 563 8.44 11.59 16.42
C ARG A 563 7.68 10.66 17.38
N ASP A 564 7.73 9.36 17.08
CA ASP A 564 7.15 8.33 17.95
C ASP A 564 8.06 7.09 18.01
N ILE A 565 7.82 6.06 17.19
CA ILE A 565 8.68 4.88 17.13
C ILE A 565 9.44 4.87 15.81
N ILE A 566 10.75 4.63 15.85
CA ILE A 566 11.56 4.33 14.66
C ILE A 566 12.09 2.91 14.76
N VAL A 567 11.94 2.12 13.70
CA VAL A 567 12.38 0.73 13.64
C VAL A 567 13.39 0.53 12.53
N THR A 568 14.51 -0.10 12.85
CA THR A 568 15.47 -0.64 11.87
C THR A 568 15.51 -2.15 11.98
N GLU A 569 16.32 -2.79 11.14
CA GLU A 569 16.58 -4.22 11.22
C GLU A 569 17.29 -4.63 12.54
N TYR A 570 17.80 -3.66 13.32
CA TYR A 570 18.53 -3.93 14.55
C TYR A 570 17.72 -3.72 15.85
N GLY A 571 16.61 -2.99 15.78
CA GLY A 571 15.77 -2.76 16.95
C GLY A 571 14.73 -1.67 16.80
N ILE A 572 14.16 -1.28 17.95
CA ILE A 572 13.04 -0.37 18.10
C ILE A 572 13.51 0.81 18.97
N ALA A 573 13.45 2.03 18.44
CA ALA A 573 13.66 3.25 19.21
C ALA A 573 12.30 3.87 19.52
N ASP A 574 11.79 3.66 20.74
CA ASP A 574 10.62 4.36 21.28
C ASP A 574 11.07 5.73 21.80
N ILE A 575 10.77 6.79 21.06
CA ILE A 575 11.34 8.14 21.31
C ILE A 575 10.28 9.22 21.54
N ARG A 576 9.00 8.83 21.62
CA ARG A 576 7.90 9.73 22.01
C ARG A 576 8.12 10.22 23.44
N SER A 577 7.92 11.52 23.65
CA SER A 577 8.00 12.16 24.99
C SER A 577 9.35 12.07 25.71
N LYS A 578 10.40 11.54 25.08
CA LYS A 578 11.75 11.45 25.67
C LYS A 578 12.55 12.75 25.45
N PRO A 579 13.41 13.18 26.40
CA PRO A 579 14.34 14.28 26.22
C PRO A 579 15.44 13.93 25.20
N GLU A 580 16.09 14.95 24.61
CA GLU A 580 17.02 14.76 23.48
C GLU A 580 18.17 13.78 23.77
N LYS A 581 18.77 13.81 24.98
CA LYS A 581 19.81 12.84 25.38
C LYS A 581 19.34 11.39 25.20
N GLN A 582 18.15 11.08 25.70
CA GLN A 582 17.59 9.73 25.62
C GLN A 582 17.24 9.38 24.19
N VAL A 583 16.64 10.30 23.43
CA VAL A 583 16.33 10.05 22.02
C VAL A 583 17.57 9.75 21.20
N ILE A 584 18.64 10.51 21.37
CA ILE A 584 19.89 10.28 20.66
C ILE A 584 20.48 8.92 21.04
N ALA A 585 20.45 8.55 22.32
CA ALA A 585 20.90 7.24 22.77
C ALA A 585 20.10 6.10 22.09
N GLU A 586 18.77 6.18 22.11
CA GLU A 586 17.87 5.19 21.48
C GLU A 586 18.08 5.09 19.96
N MET A 587 18.23 6.23 19.28
CA MET A 587 18.50 6.27 17.84
C MET A 587 19.85 5.64 17.47
N ILE A 588 20.88 5.86 18.30
CA ILE A 588 22.19 5.22 18.11
C ILE A 588 22.10 3.72 18.39
N ASN A 589 21.28 3.28 19.36
CA ASN A 589 21.08 1.88 19.70
C ASN A 589 20.48 1.06 18.55
N ILE A 590 19.74 1.68 17.63
CA ILE A 590 19.18 1.03 16.44
C ILE A 590 19.99 1.30 15.15
N ALA A 591 21.09 2.05 15.24
CA ALA A 591 21.98 2.29 14.11
C ALA A 591 22.90 1.09 13.84
N ASP A 592 23.41 1.00 12.61
CA ASP A 592 24.43 0.02 12.25
C ASP A 592 25.75 0.31 12.98
N SER A 593 26.36 -0.72 13.58
CA SER A 593 27.54 -0.56 14.44
C SER A 593 28.77 -0.01 13.71
N ARG A 594 28.81 -0.09 12.38
CA ARG A 594 29.86 0.54 11.57
C ARG A 594 29.82 2.07 11.65
N PHE A 595 28.69 2.67 12.02
CA PHE A 595 28.49 4.12 12.08
C PHE A 595 28.20 4.65 13.50
N GLN A 596 27.86 3.78 14.44
CA GLN A 596 27.55 4.15 15.83
C GLN A 596 28.61 5.02 16.52
N LYS A 597 29.91 4.68 16.40
CA LYS A 597 31.01 5.44 17.01
C LYS A 597 31.07 6.88 16.51
N GLN A 598 30.86 7.08 15.21
CA GLN A 598 30.83 8.41 14.60
C GLN A 598 29.66 9.24 15.13
N LEU A 599 28.47 8.64 15.23
CA LEU A 599 27.27 9.32 15.76
C LEU A 599 27.45 9.74 17.21
N VAL A 600 28.03 8.87 18.05
CA VAL A 600 28.36 9.21 19.45
C VAL A 600 29.35 10.37 19.51
N ALA A 601 30.41 10.35 18.70
CA ALA A 601 31.40 11.43 18.68
C ALA A 601 30.77 12.78 18.27
N GLN A 602 29.90 12.77 17.25
CA GLN A 602 29.15 13.96 16.83
C GLN A 602 28.23 14.48 17.95
N ALA A 603 27.51 13.58 18.62
CA ALA A 603 26.61 13.95 19.72
C ALA A 603 27.34 14.46 20.97
N LYS A 604 28.49 13.87 21.34
CA LYS A 604 29.36 14.38 22.41
C LYS A 604 29.93 15.75 22.07
N LYS A 605 30.43 15.93 20.84
CA LYS A 605 30.94 17.22 20.35
C LYS A 605 29.88 18.32 20.40
N ALA A 606 28.61 17.98 20.14
CA ALA A 606 27.49 18.91 20.20
C ALA A 606 26.91 19.12 21.63
N GLY A 607 27.50 18.51 22.66
CA GLY A 607 26.99 18.61 24.04
C GLY A 607 25.64 17.91 24.26
N LYS A 608 25.25 17.00 23.35
CA LYS A 608 23.95 16.30 23.40
C LYS A 608 24.02 14.94 24.10
N LEU A 609 25.23 14.40 24.27
CA LEU A 609 25.52 13.25 25.11
C LEU A 609 26.65 13.58 26.11
N PRO A 610 26.61 13.01 27.33
CA PRO A 610 27.73 13.07 28.27
C PRO A 610 29.04 12.53 27.67
N LEU A 611 30.19 13.08 28.09
CA LEU A 611 31.50 12.65 27.58
C LEU A 611 31.85 11.20 27.94
N ASP A 612 31.30 10.70 29.05
CA ASP A 612 31.43 9.33 29.55
C ASP A 612 30.35 8.38 29.00
N TYR A 613 29.41 8.87 28.17
CA TYR A 613 28.39 8.00 27.57
C TYR A 613 29.03 6.88 26.73
N GLU A 614 28.58 5.66 26.98
CA GLU A 614 28.85 4.50 26.15
C GLU A 614 27.56 3.88 25.64
N ILE A 615 27.62 3.30 24.43
CA ILE A 615 26.52 2.50 23.89
C ILE A 615 26.37 1.25 24.77
N PRO A 616 25.17 0.85 25.20
CA PRO A 616 25.01 -0.38 25.99
C PRO A 616 25.46 -1.62 25.19
N GLU A 617 26.02 -2.61 25.89
CA GLU A 617 26.73 -3.75 25.27
C GLU A 617 25.88 -4.50 24.24
N GLU A 618 24.60 -4.73 24.55
CA GLU A 618 23.64 -5.43 23.69
C GLU A 618 23.40 -4.76 22.32
N TYR A 619 23.72 -3.47 22.16
CA TYR A 619 23.56 -2.70 20.92
C TYR A 619 24.89 -2.48 20.16
N ARG A 620 26.03 -2.94 20.68
CA ARG A 620 27.36 -2.71 20.06
C ARG A 620 27.65 -3.60 18.84
N ASN A 621 26.80 -4.58 18.56
CA ASN A 621 26.99 -5.61 17.52
C ASN A 621 25.85 -5.64 16.48
N ASN A 622 25.31 -4.48 16.14
CA ASN A 622 24.31 -4.29 15.08
C ASN A 622 24.97 -4.41 13.71
N THR A 623 25.08 -5.64 13.20
CA THR A 623 25.72 -5.95 11.91
C THR A 623 24.84 -6.85 11.04
N PRO A 624 24.97 -6.78 9.71
CA PRO A 624 24.24 -7.68 8.82
C PRO A 624 24.55 -9.16 9.13
N GLN A 625 25.78 -9.48 9.54
CA GLN A 625 26.21 -10.83 9.88
C GLN A 625 25.42 -11.40 11.06
N LYS A 626 25.12 -10.59 12.08
CA LYS A 626 24.29 -11.01 13.22
C LYS A 626 22.88 -11.41 12.78
N ILE A 627 22.26 -10.62 11.91
CA ILE A 627 20.92 -10.93 11.36
C ILE A 627 20.97 -12.21 10.53
N HIS A 628 21.99 -12.38 9.67
CA HIS A 628 22.13 -13.59 8.87
C HIS A 628 22.36 -14.83 9.75
N ALA A 629 23.21 -14.74 10.77
CA ALA A 629 23.45 -15.85 11.70
C ALA A 629 22.16 -16.26 12.45
N LEU A 630 21.31 -15.29 12.79
CA LEU A 630 20.04 -15.54 13.45
C LEU A 630 19.00 -16.16 12.49
N LEU A 631 18.77 -15.55 11.32
CA LEU A 631 17.61 -15.89 10.47
C LEU A 631 17.90 -16.99 9.44
N LYS A 632 19.15 -17.17 9.00
CA LYS A 632 19.49 -18.15 7.97
C LYS A 632 19.16 -19.61 8.33
N PRO A 633 19.33 -20.07 9.60
CA PRO A 633 18.86 -21.39 10.01
C PRO A 633 17.35 -21.57 9.85
N TYR A 634 16.54 -20.56 10.14
CA TYR A 634 15.09 -20.62 9.89
C TYR A 634 14.77 -20.58 8.40
N GLN A 635 15.54 -19.81 7.63
CA GLN A 635 15.37 -19.71 6.19
C GLN A 635 15.62 -21.03 5.46
N SER A 636 16.59 -21.84 5.90
CA SER A 636 16.81 -23.17 5.32
C SER A 636 15.67 -24.16 5.60
N HIS A 637 14.78 -23.86 6.55
CA HIS A 637 13.59 -24.65 6.88
C HIS A 637 12.30 -24.04 6.29
N GLY A 638 12.40 -23.10 5.34
CA GLY A 638 11.26 -22.55 4.61
C GLY A 638 10.64 -21.27 5.20
N LEU A 639 11.15 -20.74 6.32
CA LEU A 639 10.73 -19.44 6.84
C LEU A 639 11.46 -18.29 6.14
N PHE A 640 10.98 -17.05 6.29
CA PHE A 640 11.60 -15.86 5.67
C PHE A 640 11.94 -16.01 4.17
N PRO A 641 11.02 -16.53 3.34
CA PRO A 641 11.25 -16.69 1.91
C PRO A 641 11.47 -15.32 1.24
N GLN A 642 12.13 -15.33 0.08
CA GLN A 642 12.38 -14.13 -0.70
C GLN A 642 11.07 -13.49 -1.23
N PHE A 643 10.04 -14.32 -1.47
CA PHE A 643 8.72 -13.89 -1.91
C PHE A 643 7.66 -14.57 -1.04
N PRO A 644 7.35 -14.04 0.16
CA PRO A 644 6.46 -14.71 1.12
C PRO A 644 5.04 -14.97 0.61
N PHE A 645 4.62 -14.24 -0.42
CA PHE A 645 3.28 -14.30 -0.97
C PHE A 645 3.27 -14.64 -2.47
N GLY A 646 4.32 -15.33 -2.94
CA GLY A 646 4.48 -15.69 -4.34
C GLY A 646 4.97 -14.55 -5.23
N THR A 647 5.15 -14.84 -6.52
CA THR A 647 5.61 -13.88 -7.54
C THR A 647 5.27 -14.40 -8.96
N ASP A 648 5.07 -13.48 -9.91
CA ASP A 648 4.87 -13.80 -11.33
C ASP A 648 6.20 -14.16 -12.07
N LEU A 649 7.31 -14.14 -11.33
CA LEU A 649 8.64 -14.50 -11.84
C LEU A 649 8.88 -16.02 -11.72
N THR A 650 9.44 -16.62 -12.76
CA THR A 650 9.87 -18.04 -12.70
C THR A 650 11.14 -18.18 -11.86
N GLU A 651 11.43 -19.39 -11.38
CA GLU A 651 12.70 -19.67 -10.66
C GLU A 651 13.93 -19.26 -11.49
N ILE A 652 13.87 -19.44 -12.81
CA ILE A 652 14.92 -19.05 -13.75
C ILE A 652 15.06 -17.52 -13.79
N ASP A 653 13.94 -16.79 -13.85
CA ASP A 653 13.92 -15.31 -13.83
C ASP A 653 14.53 -14.77 -12.53
N ILE A 654 14.14 -15.35 -11.38
CA ILE A 654 14.63 -14.97 -10.05
C ILE A 654 16.14 -15.18 -9.95
N ALA A 655 16.63 -16.36 -10.35
CA ALA A 655 18.05 -16.70 -10.30
C ALA A 655 18.88 -15.79 -11.20
N LEU A 656 18.43 -15.53 -12.43
CA LEU A 656 19.11 -14.62 -13.37
C LEU A 656 19.13 -13.18 -12.86
N ALA A 657 17.97 -12.66 -12.42
CA ALA A 657 17.86 -11.30 -11.91
C ALA A 657 18.75 -11.10 -10.66
N GLY A 658 18.71 -12.05 -9.73
CA GLY A 658 19.57 -12.05 -8.54
C GLY A 658 21.06 -12.09 -8.88
N ALA A 659 21.46 -12.96 -9.80
CA ALA A 659 22.86 -13.11 -10.22
C ALA A 659 23.39 -11.84 -10.92
N LEU A 660 22.61 -11.28 -11.86
CA LEU A 660 23.00 -10.05 -12.57
C LEU A 660 23.01 -8.83 -11.64
N LYS A 661 22.08 -8.73 -10.68
CA LYS A 661 22.07 -7.69 -9.65
C LYS A 661 23.31 -7.79 -8.76
N GLY A 662 23.66 -9.00 -8.32
CA GLY A 662 24.88 -9.26 -7.53
C GLY A 662 26.15 -8.86 -8.29
N MET A 663 26.21 -9.14 -9.60
CA MET A 663 27.33 -8.71 -10.44
C MET A 663 27.43 -7.19 -10.57
N LYS A 664 26.32 -6.47 -10.79
CA LYS A 664 26.33 -5.00 -10.78
C LYS A 664 26.83 -4.46 -9.44
N GLY A 665 26.48 -5.12 -8.33
CA GLY A 665 27.01 -4.82 -7.00
C GLY A 665 28.53 -4.97 -6.93
N LEU A 666 29.07 -6.08 -7.44
CA LEU A 666 30.52 -6.30 -7.53
C LEU A 666 31.22 -5.28 -8.43
N ALA A 667 30.62 -4.90 -9.56
CA ALA A 667 31.16 -3.89 -10.45
C ALA A 667 31.32 -2.53 -9.75
N LYS A 668 30.40 -2.19 -8.84
CA LYS A 668 30.46 -0.96 -8.04
C LYS A 668 31.38 -1.07 -6.83
N GLY A 669 31.51 -2.25 -6.21
CA GLY A 669 32.20 -2.43 -4.94
C GLY A 669 33.63 -2.98 -5.01
N ASN A 670 33.96 -3.81 -6.01
CA ASN A 670 35.28 -4.45 -6.13
C ASN A 670 35.60 -4.81 -7.60
N ARG A 671 36.00 -3.79 -8.37
CA ARG A 671 36.30 -3.88 -9.80
C ARG A 671 37.43 -4.87 -10.11
N LEU A 672 38.44 -4.97 -9.23
CA LEU A 672 39.57 -5.88 -9.42
C LEU A 672 39.15 -7.35 -9.31
N LYS A 673 38.31 -7.69 -8.31
CA LYS A 673 37.76 -9.04 -8.17
C LYS A 673 36.88 -9.40 -9.36
N LEU A 674 36.06 -8.46 -9.85
CA LEU A 674 35.25 -8.66 -11.06
C LEU A 674 36.14 -8.92 -12.28
N ALA A 675 37.15 -8.08 -12.54
CA ALA A 675 38.04 -8.23 -13.70
C ALA A 675 38.81 -9.57 -13.68
N LYS A 676 39.40 -9.94 -12.55
CA LYS A 676 40.10 -11.24 -12.39
C LYS A 676 39.15 -12.42 -12.57
N GLY A 677 37.96 -12.35 -11.97
CA GLY A 677 36.95 -13.39 -12.07
C GLY A 677 36.42 -13.57 -13.50
N MET A 678 36.16 -12.47 -14.20
CA MET A 678 35.75 -12.46 -15.61
C MET A 678 36.83 -13.03 -16.52
N LEU A 679 38.10 -12.63 -16.33
CA LEU A 679 39.23 -13.17 -17.11
C LEU A 679 39.35 -14.69 -16.93
N ALA A 680 39.24 -15.17 -15.68
CA ALA A 680 39.25 -16.60 -15.41
C ALA A 680 38.07 -17.35 -16.04
N GLU A 681 36.87 -16.73 -16.09
CA GLU A 681 35.69 -17.36 -16.67
C GLU A 681 35.76 -17.49 -18.20
N LEU A 682 36.52 -16.62 -18.89
CA LEU A 682 36.74 -16.75 -20.34
C LEU A 682 37.34 -18.12 -20.70
N PHE A 683 38.26 -18.63 -19.88
CA PHE A 683 38.95 -19.91 -20.10
C PHE A 683 38.25 -21.12 -19.47
N ARG A 684 37.21 -20.92 -18.65
CA ARG A 684 36.47 -22.03 -18.02
C ARG A 684 35.44 -22.65 -18.95
N PRO A 685 35.26 -23.98 -18.93
CA PRO A 685 34.16 -24.63 -19.64
C PRO A 685 32.82 -24.20 -19.04
N THR A 686 31.82 -24.07 -19.90
CA THR A 686 30.45 -23.74 -19.50
C THR A 686 29.79 -24.99 -18.90
N PRO A 687 29.34 -24.99 -17.63
CA PRO A 687 28.67 -26.16 -17.05
C PRO A 687 27.37 -26.51 -17.77
N LYS A 688 27.03 -27.80 -17.90
CA LYS A 688 25.71 -28.19 -18.46
C LYS A 688 24.54 -27.67 -17.63
N SER A 689 24.73 -27.51 -16.31
CA SER A 689 23.74 -26.96 -15.39
C SER A 689 23.38 -25.49 -15.65
N VAL A 690 24.09 -24.77 -16.53
CA VAL A 690 23.69 -23.40 -16.91
C VAL A 690 22.83 -23.34 -18.18
N GLN A 691 22.61 -24.48 -18.86
CA GLN A 691 22.03 -24.52 -20.19
C GLN A 691 20.66 -23.83 -20.25
N HIS A 692 19.75 -24.17 -19.33
CA HIS A 692 18.40 -23.58 -19.27
C HIS A 692 18.41 -22.07 -18.99
N TYR A 693 19.37 -21.56 -18.21
CA TYR A 693 19.56 -20.12 -18.01
C TYR A 693 20.04 -19.42 -19.30
N LEU A 694 20.93 -20.07 -20.04
CA LEU A 694 21.44 -19.55 -21.31
C LEU A 694 20.38 -19.60 -22.41
N ASP A 695 19.59 -20.67 -22.48
CA ASP A 695 18.43 -20.78 -23.38
C ASP A 695 17.43 -19.66 -23.10
N ARG A 696 17.09 -19.44 -21.81
CA ARG A 696 16.21 -18.35 -21.37
C ARG A 696 16.72 -16.96 -21.76
N MET A 697 18.04 -16.76 -21.80
CA MET A 697 18.69 -15.50 -22.23
C MET A 697 18.97 -15.44 -23.73
N LYS A 698 18.64 -16.50 -24.50
CA LYS A 698 19.00 -16.68 -25.92
C LYS A 698 20.52 -16.59 -26.17
N LEU A 699 21.32 -17.20 -25.29
CA LEU A 699 22.80 -17.18 -25.29
C LEU A 699 23.44 -18.57 -25.29
N ALA A 700 22.65 -19.63 -25.48
CA ALA A 700 23.16 -21.00 -25.58
C ALA A 700 24.05 -21.23 -26.82
N HIS A 701 23.64 -20.66 -27.95
CA HIS A 701 24.33 -20.74 -29.23
C HIS A 701 24.69 -19.32 -29.72
N PRO A 702 25.71 -18.67 -29.13
CA PRO A 702 26.05 -17.30 -29.46
C PRO A 702 26.61 -17.18 -30.88
N SER A 703 25.97 -16.33 -31.69
CA SER A 703 26.27 -16.08 -33.10
C SER A 703 27.35 -15.00 -33.30
N SER A 704 27.54 -14.11 -32.32
CA SER A 704 28.49 -12.99 -32.39
C SER A 704 29.52 -13.00 -31.25
N ILE A 705 30.60 -12.22 -31.40
CA ILE A 705 31.60 -12.02 -30.33
C ILE A 705 30.94 -11.39 -29.09
N ASN A 706 30.03 -10.43 -29.29
CA ASN A 706 29.29 -9.80 -28.20
C ASN A 706 28.43 -10.82 -27.44
N GLU A 707 27.73 -11.71 -28.13
CA GLU A 707 26.95 -12.78 -27.49
C GLU A 707 27.83 -13.78 -26.75
N LYS A 708 29.02 -14.11 -27.27
CA LYS A 708 30.00 -14.96 -26.56
C LYS A 708 30.45 -14.31 -25.24
N ILE A 709 30.69 -12.99 -25.24
CA ILE A 709 31.03 -12.23 -24.04
C ILE A 709 29.85 -12.19 -23.07
N MET A 710 28.64 -11.87 -23.53
CA MET A 710 27.43 -11.85 -22.68
C MET A 710 27.15 -13.22 -22.06
N ARG A 711 27.33 -14.32 -22.81
CA ARG A 711 27.22 -15.68 -22.27
C ARG A 711 28.17 -15.87 -21.09
N LYS A 712 29.43 -15.47 -21.23
CA LYS A 712 30.44 -15.58 -20.16
C LYS A 712 30.11 -14.69 -18.97
N ILE A 713 29.56 -13.50 -19.20
CA ILE A 713 29.03 -12.62 -18.15
C ILE A 713 27.93 -13.35 -17.38
N VAL A 714 26.91 -13.90 -18.04
CA VAL A 714 25.82 -14.64 -17.37
C VAL A 714 26.33 -15.81 -16.55
N VAL A 715 27.21 -16.64 -17.13
CA VAL A 715 27.81 -17.79 -16.43
C VAL A 715 28.61 -17.34 -15.20
N PHE A 716 29.41 -16.30 -15.33
CA PHE A 716 30.15 -15.72 -14.21
C PHE A 716 29.20 -15.23 -13.12
N ALA A 717 28.11 -14.54 -13.49
CA ALA A 717 27.09 -14.07 -12.56
C ALA A 717 26.49 -15.22 -11.74
N LEU A 718 26.04 -16.27 -12.43
CA LEU A 718 25.39 -17.44 -11.83
C LEU A 718 26.36 -18.19 -10.91
N ARG A 719 27.63 -18.33 -11.33
CA ARG A 719 28.68 -18.95 -10.50
C ARG A 719 28.94 -18.15 -9.24
N ASN A 720 29.08 -16.83 -9.36
CA ASN A 720 29.33 -15.96 -8.22
C ASN A 720 28.14 -15.87 -7.26
N ALA A 721 26.92 -16.06 -7.76
CA ALA A 721 25.71 -16.14 -6.95
C ALA A 721 25.48 -17.53 -6.32
N ASN A 722 26.41 -18.50 -6.50
CA ASN A 722 26.30 -19.89 -6.06
C ASN A 722 25.06 -20.63 -6.58
N VAL A 723 24.46 -20.18 -7.69
CA VAL A 723 23.29 -20.82 -8.31
C VAL A 723 23.66 -22.17 -8.93
N ILE A 724 24.93 -22.35 -9.31
CA ILE A 724 25.44 -23.50 -10.05
C ILE A 724 26.56 -24.25 -9.32
N SER A 725 26.65 -24.16 -7.98
CA SER A 725 27.69 -24.89 -7.23
C SER A 725 27.50 -26.41 -7.29
N ALA A 726 28.62 -27.15 -7.34
CA ALA A 726 28.70 -28.59 -7.61
C ALA A 726 28.24 -29.54 -6.48
N SER A 727 27.29 -29.14 -5.63
CA SER A 727 26.73 -30.03 -4.60
C SER A 727 25.28 -29.65 -4.28
N ALA A 728 24.33 -30.44 -4.78
CA ALA A 728 22.92 -30.32 -4.46
C ALA A 728 22.65 -30.71 -2.99
N PRO A 729 21.79 -29.99 -2.24
CA PRO A 729 21.23 -30.51 -0.99
C PRO A 729 20.26 -31.67 -1.33
N ARG A 730 20.38 -32.79 -0.62
CA ARG A 730 19.44 -33.92 -0.76
C ARG A 730 18.08 -33.52 -0.17
N PRO A 731 16.95 -33.82 -0.84
CA PRO A 731 15.64 -33.76 -0.20
C PRO A 731 15.55 -34.85 0.88
N ILE A 732 15.10 -34.48 2.08
CA ILE A 732 14.72 -35.45 3.11
C ILE A 732 13.21 -35.64 3.04
N ASN A 733 12.78 -36.89 2.87
CA ASN A 733 11.38 -37.33 2.95
C ASN A 733 10.78 -36.90 4.29
N VAL A 734 9.73 -36.08 4.25
CA VAL A 734 8.82 -35.93 5.39
C VAL A 734 7.71 -36.97 5.21
N SER A 735 7.98 -38.19 5.66
CA SER A 735 6.93 -39.18 5.90
C SER A 735 6.60 -39.22 7.38
N SER A 736 5.35 -38.85 7.68
CA SER A 736 4.48 -39.41 8.73
C SER A 736 5.04 -39.55 10.15
N GLN A 737 4.59 -38.68 11.06
CA GLN A 737 4.16 -39.10 12.40
C GLN A 737 2.93 -38.29 12.84
N VAL A 738 1.76 -38.72 12.36
CA VAL A 738 0.54 -38.73 13.17
C VAL A 738 0.58 -40.04 13.95
N LYS A 739 0.63 -39.97 15.29
CA LYS A 739 0.13 -40.97 16.23
C LYS A 739 0.37 -40.48 17.67
N GLY A 740 -0.71 -40.35 18.43
CA GLY A 740 -0.73 -40.00 19.84
C GLY A 740 -1.73 -38.90 20.12
#